data_AF-A0A261FZB2-F1
#
_entry.id   AF-A0A261FZB2-F1
#
_cell.length_a   1.000
_cell.length_b   1.000
_cell.length_c   1.000
_cell.angle_alpha   90.00
_cell.angle_beta   90.00
_cell.angle_gamma   90.00
#
_symmetry.space_group_name_H-M   'P 1'
#
loop_
_entity.id
_entity.type
_entity.pdbx_description
1 polymer ?
#
loop_
_entity_poly.entity_id
_entity_poly.type
_entity_poly.pdbx_seq_one_letter_code
_entity_poly.pdbx_strand_id
1 'polypeptide(L)'
;MQSSAMTPLTTQPQASAPGFATPPARIPVTSDLRVRDNALKTLLNHGAERRLIDLTQADWMFSSHGGSIDSLEPAAAGYDDSTWTHVTLPHTWNAEDTCNGVLGDMRRTVGWYRTHLNIDAGALDGRVAYLEFLGANTMTSVYVNGIRQTITPKTPADDARDTGDRTTHLGGYAAFRVNIGSDLHEGDNVIAVRVDNRFDARVAPLFADFDFYGGIYREAYLVIADTVHIDLDDYGSSGLYVATPNAGKRDSSDRPEHLGRTVVRARLVNNSDYTRQVVATVRIAQADGAIVVSERRQVEIAANDGTTIVQEMEVDDPHLWRPIDYSRGADRSDVGYQYTVLLQIADSDGNPIDSVVERIGYRWFHVDPETGFHINGVSHPLRGVARHQEREGVGNCLTNANHLEDIRIALDLGANYLRLAHYPHANYFYDLCDANGIVVWAEIPFVDWVGEDPAFANVTCAQMTELVRQQFNRPSICFWGLQNEVGNRATSNSWIAMPELMERLDSIVHQEDPTRYTTQATDQFEAHSSYENWSSDLISWNIYPSWYMEPGFGLLMDKRRAAETRPLGVSEYGAGANIRQHALHPTCDEVRPNGSWHPEEFQCDIHEEALAYINTHPWIWSSSAWSLFDFSVDHRPSEAGRFELNNKGLVTRDRRTRKDAFYLYKANWNHADPFVHLVSKRYHVRAEGPTDIRIYSNTDRVWVKISHDGMPQTKIQAEYRGNGVFVVPGQMQEPGIYTVWAYGSTDGCDTETVKDSAIWTRLPDNTVADDRPSATEIRHTGEPASIVAHENSGFTFDTATRRMVADRELSQITPAQWEKAFEVRGDGRLDFHAILPANLTPADYALFTDEQGNVIRIDVVSSIK
;
A
#
# COMPACT_ATOMS: atom_id res chain seq x y z
N MET A 1 73.19 51.70 14.91
CA MET A 1 72.09 52.15 15.78
C MET A 1 70.79 51.92 15.02
N GLN A 2 69.75 51.53 15.76
CA GLN A 2 68.66 50.64 15.36
C GLN A 2 67.77 51.12 14.20
N SER A 3 67.27 50.14 13.44
CA SER A 3 66.29 50.23 12.37
C SER A 3 64.88 49.89 12.86
N SER A 4 63.90 50.61 12.33
CA SER A 4 62.45 50.41 12.46
C SER A 4 61.86 49.61 11.30
N ALA A 5 60.92 48.69 11.56
CA ALA A 5 59.86 48.26 10.65
C ALA A 5 58.74 47.50 11.40
N MET A 6 57.49 47.70 10.95
CA MET A 6 56.21 47.17 11.49
C MET A 6 55.89 45.72 11.06
N THR A 7 55.00 45.04 11.79
CA THR A 7 54.05 44.00 11.31
C THR A 7 52.96 43.71 12.38
N PRO A 8 51.80 43.06 12.08
CA PRO A 8 50.47 43.51 12.48
C PRO A 8 49.70 42.53 13.42
N LEU A 9 48.52 42.99 13.86
CA LEU A 9 47.57 42.38 14.81
C LEU A 9 47.15 40.93 14.50
N THR A 10 47.19 40.09 15.55
CA THR A 10 46.54 38.78 15.65
C THR A 10 45.21 38.86 16.42
N THR A 11 44.25 38.07 15.93
CA THR A 11 42.84 37.87 16.29
C THR A 11 42.55 37.49 17.76
N GLN A 12 41.45 38.00 18.31
CA GLN A 12 40.81 37.56 19.56
C GLN A 12 39.52 36.74 19.29
N PRO A 13 39.06 35.89 20.23
CA PRO A 13 38.33 34.65 19.95
C PRO A 13 36.81 34.82 19.77
N GLN A 14 36.23 33.98 18.89
CA GLN A 14 34.79 33.79 18.71
C GLN A 14 34.15 33.18 19.97
N ALA A 15 33.07 33.81 20.44
CA ALA A 15 32.17 33.22 21.42
C ALA A 15 31.40 32.05 20.79
N SER A 16 31.43 30.90 21.47
CA SER A 16 30.75 29.66 21.08
C SER A 16 29.23 29.81 21.14
N ALA A 17 28.56 29.43 20.05
CA ALA A 17 27.10 29.26 19.99
C ALA A 17 26.64 28.20 21.01
N PRO A 18 25.48 28.38 21.67
CA PRO A 18 24.90 27.34 22.52
C PRO A 18 24.54 26.13 21.64
N GLY A 19 25.07 24.96 22.01
CA GLY A 19 24.86 23.71 21.29
C GLY A 19 23.38 23.37 21.20
N PHE A 20 22.90 23.19 19.97
CA PHE A 20 21.60 22.61 19.69
C PHE A 20 21.55 21.20 20.29
N ALA A 21 20.55 20.93 21.11
CA ALA A 21 20.21 19.56 21.46
C ALA A 21 19.91 18.81 20.16
N THR A 22 20.53 17.65 20.00
CA THR A 22 20.24 16.72 18.92
C THR A 22 18.73 16.45 18.89
N PRO A 23 18.05 16.53 17.73
CA PRO A 23 16.64 16.15 17.64
C PRO A 23 16.44 14.75 18.24
N PRO A 24 15.29 14.45 18.88
CA PRO A 24 14.96 13.08 19.21
C PRO A 24 15.14 12.23 17.94
N ALA A 25 15.77 11.06 18.08
CA ALA A 25 16.01 10.18 16.97
C ALA A 25 14.67 9.95 16.25
N ARG A 26 14.55 10.41 14.99
CA ARG A 26 13.49 9.97 14.09
C ARG A 26 13.40 8.46 14.25
N ILE A 27 12.17 7.91 14.32
CA ILE A 27 11.94 6.46 14.31
C ILE A 27 12.94 5.90 13.30
N PRO A 28 13.89 5.05 13.70
CA PRO A 28 14.77 4.40 12.76
C PRO A 28 13.87 3.49 11.94
N VAL A 29 13.23 4.04 10.92
CA VAL A 29 12.89 3.28 9.73
C VAL A 29 14.25 3.03 9.11
N THR A 30 14.87 1.98 9.62
CA THR A 30 16.14 1.49 9.18
C THR A 30 16.15 1.54 7.65
N SER A 31 17.16 2.19 7.08
CA SER A 31 17.51 2.02 5.66
C SER A 31 17.72 0.54 5.33
N ASP A 32 17.98 -0.28 6.36
CA ASP A 32 17.88 -1.72 6.42
C ASP A 32 16.53 -2.16 7.02
N LEU A 33 15.43 -2.14 6.27
CA LEU A 33 14.30 -2.98 6.64
C LEU A 33 14.85 -4.37 6.90
N ARG A 34 14.73 -4.83 8.15
CA ARG A 34 15.18 -6.14 8.59
C ARG A 34 14.29 -7.23 7.99
N VAL A 35 14.27 -7.36 6.67
CA VAL A 35 14.21 -8.71 6.08
C VAL A 35 15.53 -9.32 6.55
N ARG A 36 15.51 -10.00 7.71
CA ARG A 36 16.72 -10.52 8.37
C ARG A 36 17.31 -11.64 7.50
N ASP A 37 17.95 -11.28 6.40
CA ASP A 37 18.57 -12.19 5.45
C ASP A 37 19.80 -12.86 6.04
N ASN A 38 20.41 -12.30 7.08
CA ASN A 38 21.61 -12.87 7.68
C ASN A 38 21.35 -14.20 8.40
N ALA A 39 20.19 -14.38 9.02
CA ALA A 39 19.78 -15.66 9.61
C ALA A 39 19.46 -16.69 8.51
N LEU A 40 18.80 -16.25 7.42
CA LEU A 40 18.53 -17.05 6.22
C LEU A 40 19.84 -17.54 5.59
N LYS A 41 20.79 -16.66 5.31
CA LYS A 41 22.11 -17.01 4.72
C LYS A 41 22.91 -17.99 5.58
N THR A 42 22.80 -17.89 6.91
CA THR A 42 23.50 -18.80 7.83
C THR A 42 22.85 -20.20 7.85
N LEU A 43 21.52 -20.28 7.78
CA LEU A 43 20.77 -21.54 7.68
C LEU A 43 20.87 -22.19 6.29
N LEU A 44 20.92 -21.39 5.22
CA LEU A 44 20.98 -21.82 3.82
C LEU A 44 22.38 -22.28 3.38
N ASN A 45 23.44 -21.96 4.13
CA ASN A 45 24.79 -22.49 3.90
C ASN A 45 24.92 -24.03 4.04
N HIS A 46 23.80 -24.75 4.26
CA HIS A 46 23.77 -26.18 4.55
C HIS A 46 22.94 -27.06 3.59
N GLY A 47 22.50 -26.63 2.41
CA GLY A 47 22.19 -27.63 1.37
C GLY A 47 21.40 -27.23 0.13
N ALA A 48 21.53 -28.06 -0.91
CA ALA A 48 20.95 -27.94 -2.24
C ALA A 48 19.50 -27.42 -2.24
N GLU A 49 19.37 -26.19 -2.71
CA GLU A 49 18.12 -25.50 -2.91
C GLU A 49 17.48 -25.99 -4.22
N ARG A 50 16.15 -26.09 -4.22
CA ARG A 50 15.38 -25.93 -5.47
C ARG A 50 15.93 -24.71 -6.22
N ARG A 51 16.25 -24.87 -7.50
CA ARG A 51 16.79 -23.78 -8.30
C ARG A 51 15.63 -22.89 -8.74
N LEU A 52 15.61 -21.66 -8.24
CA LEU A 52 14.71 -20.61 -8.70
C LEU A 52 15.43 -19.78 -9.76
N ILE A 53 14.94 -19.84 -10.98
CA ILE A 53 15.41 -19.00 -12.09
C ILE A 53 14.42 -17.85 -12.19
N ASP A 54 14.89 -16.64 -11.90
CA ASP A 54 14.09 -15.42 -12.01
C ASP A 54 13.77 -15.13 -13.48
N LEU A 55 12.50 -15.22 -13.84
CA LEU A 55 12.01 -14.89 -15.19
C LEU A 55 11.60 -13.42 -15.29
N THR A 56 11.70 -12.64 -14.21
CA THR A 56 11.31 -11.24 -14.17
C THR A 56 12.15 -10.40 -15.13
N GLN A 57 13.42 -10.78 -15.29
CA GLN A 57 14.39 -10.13 -16.19
C GLN A 57 14.61 -10.90 -17.50
N ALA A 58 13.79 -11.91 -17.80
CA ALA A 58 13.87 -12.61 -19.08
C ALA A 58 13.43 -11.69 -20.24
N ASP A 59 13.77 -12.09 -21.47
CA ASP A 59 13.43 -11.33 -22.68
C ASP A 59 11.97 -11.58 -23.09
N TRP A 60 11.05 -10.91 -22.39
CA TRP A 60 9.62 -11.04 -22.64
C TRP A 60 9.14 -10.17 -23.80
N MET A 61 8.45 -10.82 -24.72
CA MET A 61 7.68 -10.19 -25.78
C MET A 61 6.22 -10.10 -25.36
N PHE A 62 5.60 -8.96 -25.55
CA PHE A 62 4.19 -8.71 -25.25
C PHE A 62 3.44 -8.22 -26.48
N SER A 63 2.26 -8.79 -26.70
CA SER A 63 1.28 -8.23 -27.60
C SER A 63 -0.13 -8.37 -27.05
N SER A 64 -0.88 -7.30 -27.21
CA SER A 64 -2.33 -7.28 -27.06
C SER A 64 -3.01 -6.88 -28.37
N HIS A 65 -2.27 -6.73 -29.47
CA HIS A 65 -2.77 -6.28 -30.77
C HIS A 65 -2.11 -7.07 -31.93
N GLY A 66 -2.92 -7.72 -32.76
CA GLY A 66 -2.46 -8.44 -33.95
C GLY A 66 -3.09 -9.84 -34.04
N GLY A 67 -4.05 -10.01 -34.96
CA GLY A 67 -4.88 -11.22 -35.06
C GLY A 67 -6.15 -11.16 -34.21
N SER A 68 -7.05 -12.13 -34.36
CA SER A 68 -8.20 -12.28 -33.47
C SER A 68 -7.70 -12.33 -32.03
N ILE A 69 -8.22 -11.49 -31.13
CA ILE A 69 -7.90 -11.48 -29.70
C ILE A 69 -8.12 -12.84 -29.02
N ASP A 70 -8.96 -13.69 -29.62
CA ASP A 70 -9.23 -15.06 -29.21
C ASP A 70 -8.38 -16.10 -29.97
N SER A 71 -7.45 -15.65 -30.82
CA SER A 71 -6.51 -16.53 -31.54
C SER A 71 -5.59 -17.24 -30.55
N LEU A 72 -5.38 -18.54 -30.79
CA LEU A 72 -4.40 -19.37 -30.10
C LEU A 72 -3.11 -19.53 -30.92
N GLU A 73 -2.99 -18.90 -32.08
CA GLU A 73 -1.75 -18.91 -32.88
C GLU A 73 -0.51 -18.48 -32.08
N PRO A 74 -0.58 -17.47 -31.19
CA PRO A 74 0.58 -17.09 -30.39
C PRO A 74 1.04 -18.13 -29.37
N ALA A 75 0.29 -19.22 -29.16
CA ALA A 75 0.78 -20.35 -28.36
C ALA A 75 1.82 -21.18 -29.11
N ALA A 76 1.77 -21.24 -30.45
CA ALA A 76 2.60 -22.14 -31.23
C ALA A 76 4.10 -21.87 -31.05
N ALA A 77 4.91 -22.93 -30.96
CA ALA A 77 6.37 -22.81 -30.78
C ALA A 77 7.02 -21.93 -31.85
N GLY A 78 6.66 -22.14 -33.12
CA GLY A 78 7.21 -21.40 -34.27
C GLY A 78 6.50 -20.10 -34.63
N TYR A 79 5.64 -19.55 -33.76
CA TYR A 79 5.02 -18.24 -34.00
C TYR A 79 6.08 -17.14 -34.00
N ASP A 80 6.01 -16.25 -34.98
CA ASP A 80 6.94 -15.12 -35.12
C ASP A 80 6.49 -13.94 -34.25
N ASP A 81 7.15 -13.77 -33.11
CA ASP A 81 6.93 -12.68 -32.16
C ASP A 81 7.91 -11.50 -32.36
N SER A 82 8.68 -11.48 -33.45
CA SER A 82 9.70 -10.43 -33.70
C SER A 82 9.16 -9.00 -33.83
N THR A 83 7.84 -8.86 -34.01
CA THR A 83 7.14 -7.57 -34.10
C THR A 83 6.47 -7.14 -32.80
N TRP A 84 6.53 -7.98 -31.76
CA TRP A 84 5.94 -7.70 -30.46
C TRP A 84 6.79 -6.71 -29.66
N THR A 85 6.19 -6.13 -28.63
CA THR A 85 6.88 -5.16 -27.77
C THR A 85 7.69 -5.89 -26.72
N HIS A 86 8.97 -5.57 -26.57
CA HIS A 86 9.75 -6.04 -25.43
C HIS A 86 9.22 -5.40 -24.13
N VAL A 87 9.03 -6.21 -23.10
CA VAL A 87 8.61 -5.77 -21.77
C VAL A 87 9.47 -6.44 -20.70
N THR A 88 9.50 -5.85 -19.52
CA THR A 88 10.11 -6.46 -18.33
C THR A 88 9.00 -6.74 -17.35
N LEU A 89 9.01 -7.92 -16.74
CA LEU A 89 8.08 -8.20 -15.66
C LEU A 89 8.57 -7.50 -14.37
N PRO A 90 7.68 -7.21 -13.43
CA PRO A 90 6.23 -7.24 -13.55
C PRO A 90 5.71 -6.21 -14.56
N HIS A 91 4.66 -6.56 -15.33
CA HIS A 91 4.10 -5.73 -16.39
C HIS A 91 2.56 -5.73 -16.39
N THR A 92 1.98 -4.54 -16.61
CA THR A 92 0.57 -4.33 -16.88
C THR A 92 0.41 -3.46 -18.13
N TRP A 93 -0.56 -3.79 -18.98
CA TRP A 93 -0.90 -2.93 -20.11
C TRP A 93 -1.80 -1.75 -19.73
N ASN A 94 -2.24 -1.68 -18.47
CA ASN A 94 -3.12 -0.63 -17.95
C ASN A 94 -2.37 0.45 -17.15
N ALA A 95 -1.04 0.58 -17.34
CA ALA A 95 -0.23 1.54 -16.59
C ALA A 95 -0.59 3.01 -16.90
N GLU A 96 -1.09 3.27 -18.12
CA GLU A 96 -1.34 4.62 -18.64
C GLU A 96 -2.81 4.88 -19.02
N ASP A 97 -3.67 3.86 -19.05
CA ASP A 97 -5.08 3.98 -19.47
C ASP A 97 -6.07 4.11 -18.30
N THR A 98 -5.57 4.45 -17.11
CA THR A 98 -6.35 4.74 -15.90
C THR A 98 -6.10 6.17 -15.41
N CYS A 99 -7.16 6.90 -15.06
CA CYS A 99 -7.09 8.35 -14.78
C CYS A 99 -6.50 9.16 -15.94
N ASN A 100 -6.79 8.78 -17.18
CA ASN A 100 -6.32 9.47 -18.38
C ASN A 100 -7.25 10.62 -18.82
N GLY A 101 -8.38 10.80 -18.13
CA GLY A 101 -9.38 11.83 -18.42
C GLY A 101 -10.50 11.36 -19.35
N VAL A 102 -10.51 10.08 -19.72
CA VAL A 102 -11.52 9.45 -20.56
C VAL A 102 -12.23 8.38 -19.73
N LEU A 103 -13.48 8.66 -19.36
CA LEU A 103 -14.27 7.77 -18.53
C LEU A 103 -14.52 6.43 -19.24
N GLY A 104 -14.21 5.31 -18.56
CA GLY A 104 -14.48 3.98 -19.09
C GLY A 104 -13.49 3.51 -20.16
N ASP A 105 -12.29 4.10 -20.22
CA ASP A 105 -11.28 3.83 -21.24
C ASP A 105 -10.31 2.70 -20.84
N MET A 106 -10.31 2.27 -19.56
CA MET A 106 -9.45 1.19 -19.11
C MET A 106 -9.66 -0.06 -19.96
N ARG A 107 -8.58 -0.49 -20.62
CA ARG A 107 -8.67 -1.58 -21.58
C ARG A 107 -8.81 -2.93 -20.88
N ARG A 108 -9.96 -3.57 -21.09
CA ARG A 108 -10.22 -4.98 -20.74
C ARG A 108 -10.13 -5.88 -21.97
N THR A 109 -9.08 -6.69 -22.05
CA THR A 109 -8.65 -7.41 -23.25
C THR A 109 -7.92 -8.72 -22.89
N VAL A 110 -7.48 -9.44 -23.92
CA VAL A 110 -6.47 -10.49 -23.82
C VAL A 110 -5.11 -9.89 -24.15
N GLY A 111 -4.11 -10.24 -23.35
CA GLY A 111 -2.71 -10.00 -23.61
C GLY A 111 -1.94 -11.32 -23.69
N TRP A 112 -0.98 -11.39 -24.59
CA TRP A 112 -0.06 -12.51 -24.70
C TRP A 112 1.35 -12.08 -24.35
N TYR A 113 2.02 -12.94 -23.60
CA TYR A 113 3.44 -12.84 -23.28
C TYR A 113 4.17 -14.05 -23.85
N ARG A 114 5.35 -13.85 -24.42
CA ARG A 114 6.23 -14.92 -24.91
C ARG A 114 7.65 -14.68 -24.44
N THR A 115 8.34 -15.73 -24.00
CA THR A 115 9.78 -15.69 -23.71
C THR A 115 10.43 -16.94 -24.23
N HIS A 116 11.68 -16.79 -24.68
CA HIS A 116 12.51 -17.89 -25.18
C HIS A 116 13.52 -18.26 -24.09
N LEU A 117 13.53 -19.52 -23.68
CA LEU A 117 14.38 -20.02 -22.60
C LEU A 117 15.32 -21.09 -23.14
N ASN A 118 16.62 -20.92 -22.90
CA ASN A 118 17.61 -21.96 -23.14
C ASN A 118 17.88 -22.69 -21.81
N ILE A 119 17.62 -23.99 -21.78
CA ILE A 119 17.84 -24.84 -20.62
C ILE A 119 19.15 -25.63 -20.81
N ASP A 120 20.09 -25.46 -19.88
CA ASP A 120 21.39 -26.13 -19.93
C ASP A 120 21.26 -27.67 -19.97
N ALA A 121 22.19 -28.33 -20.66
CA ALA A 121 22.25 -29.78 -20.67
C ALA A 121 22.50 -30.37 -19.26
N GLY A 122 21.77 -31.42 -18.91
CA GLY A 122 21.74 -32.04 -17.58
C GLY A 122 20.92 -31.28 -16.53
N ALA A 123 20.30 -30.13 -16.86
CA ALA A 123 19.57 -29.33 -15.87
C ALA A 123 18.25 -29.98 -15.42
N LEU A 124 17.69 -30.90 -16.20
CA LEU A 124 16.43 -31.57 -15.92
C LEU A 124 16.59 -33.02 -15.42
N ASP A 125 17.82 -33.54 -15.39
CA ASP A 125 18.10 -34.92 -14.98
C ASP A 125 17.65 -35.19 -13.54
N GLY A 126 16.68 -36.09 -13.38
CA GLY A 126 16.12 -36.45 -12.07
C GLY A 126 15.38 -35.31 -11.38
N ARG A 127 14.88 -34.33 -12.14
CA ARG A 127 14.24 -33.12 -11.62
C ARG A 127 12.86 -32.90 -12.23
N VAL A 128 12.07 -32.10 -11.54
CA VAL A 128 10.79 -31.57 -12.02
C VAL A 128 10.93 -30.08 -12.29
N ALA A 129 10.09 -29.55 -13.18
CA ALA A 129 10.09 -28.14 -13.56
C ALA A 129 8.68 -27.54 -13.44
N TYR A 130 8.60 -26.37 -12.83
CA TYR A 130 7.36 -25.61 -12.65
C TYR A 130 7.57 -24.16 -13.06
N LEU A 131 6.56 -23.54 -13.67
CA LEU A 131 6.46 -22.09 -13.72
C LEU A 131 5.68 -21.60 -12.50
N GLU A 132 6.18 -20.57 -11.83
CA GLU A 132 5.52 -19.91 -10.71
C GLU A 132 5.24 -18.46 -11.08
N PHE A 133 4.00 -18.03 -10.92
CA PHE A 133 3.58 -16.65 -11.10
C PHE A 133 3.07 -16.14 -9.76
N LEU A 134 3.64 -15.05 -9.23
CA LEU A 134 3.21 -14.49 -7.94
C LEU A 134 1.91 -13.67 -8.04
N GLY A 135 1.44 -13.40 -9.26
CA GLY A 135 0.17 -12.76 -9.57
C GLY A 135 0.08 -12.37 -11.05
N ALA A 136 -1.00 -12.79 -11.71
CA ALA A 136 -1.32 -12.43 -13.09
C ALA A 136 -2.84 -12.22 -13.21
N ASN A 137 -3.26 -11.04 -13.67
CA ASN A 137 -4.66 -10.60 -13.56
C ASN A 137 -5.38 -10.68 -14.92
N THR A 138 -6.54 -11.35 -15.06
CA THR A 138 -7.30 -12.11 -14.05
C THR A 138 -7.32 -13.61 -14.33
N MET A 139 -7.43 -14.00 -15.60
CA MET A 139 -7.47 -15.40 -16.01
C MET A 139 -6.22 -15.73 -16.82
N THR A 140 -5.47 -16.76 -16.41
CA THR A 140 -4.15 -17.04 -17.00
C THR A 140 -4.04 -18.47 -17.51
N SER A 141 -3.61 -18.65 -18.75
CA SER A 141 -3.28 -19.95 -19.37
C SER A 141 -1.83 -19.96 -19.82
N VAL A 142 -1.17 -21.11 -19.65
CA VAL A 142 0.27 -21.29 -19.93
C VAL A 142 0.46 -22.36 -20.99
N TYR A 143 1.40 -22.10 -21.89
CA TYR A 143 1.79 -22.99 -22.98
C TYR A 143 3.30 -23.13 -23.01
N VAL A 144 3.77 -24.35 -23.25
CA VAL A 144 5.19 -24.69 -23.39
C VAL A 144 5.35 -25.38 -24.73
N ASN A 145 6.19 -24.82 -25.60
CA ASN A 145 6.45 -25.38 -26.93
C ASN A 145 5.17 -25.67 -27.75
N GLY A 146 4.14 -24.82 -27.62
CA GLY A 146 2.84 -25.01 -28.28
C GLY A 146 1.81 -25.84 -27.52
N ILE A 147 2.18 -26.45 -26.39
CA ILE A 147 1.33 -27.38 -25.64
C ILE A 147 0.75 -26.66 -24.42
N ARG A 148 -0.59 -26.62 -24.34
CA ARG A 148 -1.31 -26.01 -23.21
C ARG A 148 -1.14 -26.85 -21.94
N GLN A 149 -0.75 -26.20 -20.87
CA GLN A 149 -0.45 -26.84 -19.59
C GLN A 149 -1.70 -26.94 -18.69
N THR A 150 -1.65 -27.88 -17.75
CA THR A 150 -2.67 -28.03 -16.70
C THR A 150 -2.26 -27.21 -15.48
N ILE A 151 -3.17 -26.39 -14.95
CA ILE A 151 -2.88 -25.36 -13.93
C ILE A 151 -3.56 -25.68 -12.57
N THR A 152 -4.49 -26.62 -12.52
CA THR A 152 -5.22 -26.93 -11.27
C THR A 152 -4.61 -28.14 -10.55
N PRO A 153 -4.50 -28.12 -9.21
CA PRO A 153 -3.98 -29.25 -8.46
C PRO A 153 -4.70 -30.55 -8.80
N LYS A 154 -3.99 -31.67 -8.75
CA LYS A 154 -4.59 -32.99 -8.70
C LYS A 154 -5.34 -33.15 -7.37
N THR A 155 -6.56 -32.65 -7.23
CA THR A 155 -7.45 -33.06 -6.13
C THR A 155 -8.60 -33.95 -6.61
N PRO A 156 -9.11 -34.87 -5.77
CA PRO A 156 -10.25 -35.73 -6.09
C PRO A 156 -11.51 -34.91 -6.43
N ALA A 157 -12.42 -35.50 -7.20
CA ALA A 157 -13.66 -34.87 -7.69
C ALA A 157 -14.64 -34.39 -6.61
N ASP A 158 -14.40 -34.70 -5.33
CA ASP A 158 -15.27 -34.37 -4.20
C ASP A 158 -14.82 -33.12 -3.42
N ASP A 159 -13.81 -32.42 -3.95
CA ASP A 159 -13.24 -31.24 -3.36
C ASP A 159 -14.01 -29.98 -3.80
N ALA A 160 -14.40 -29.11 -2.85
CA ALA A 160 -15.08 -27.83 -3.10
C ALA A 160 -14.26 -26.82 -3.95
N ARG A 161 -13.10 -27.27 -4.43
CA ARG A 161 -12.06 -26.56 -5.17
C ARG A 161 -11.98 -27.00 -6.65
N ASP A 162 -12.87 -27.88 -7.12
CA ASP A 162 -13.05 -28.10 -8.57
C ASP A 162 -13.74 -26.89 -9.20
N THR A 163 -12.94 -26.08 -9.90
CA THR A 163 -13.38 -24.89 -10.62
C THR A 163 -13.97 -25.21 -12.00
N GLY A 164 -13.95 -26.48 -12.43
CA GLY A 164 -14.39 -26.92 -13.76
C GLY A 164 -13.44 -26.53 -14.91
N ASP A 165 -12.42 -25.70 -14.65
CA ASP A 165 -11.34 -25.38 -15.59
C ASP A 165 -9.99 -25.80 -15.01
N ARG A 166 -9.33 -26.74 -15.70
CA ARG A 166 -8.04 -27.29 -15.29
C ARG A 166 -6.86 -26.67 -16.01
N THR A 167 -7.10 -25.75 -16.93
CA THR A 167 -6.12 -25.23 -17.90
C THR A 167 -5.98 -23.71 -17.84
N THR A 168 -6.70 -23.08 -16.90
CA THR A 168 -6.70 -21.65 -16.65
C THR A 168 -6.68 -21.43 -15.14
N HIS A 169 -5.75 -20.61 -14.64
CA HIS A 169 -5.86 -20.07 -13.30
C HIS A 169 -6.97 -19.01 -13.28
N LEU A 170 -7.95 -19.16 -12.39
CA LEU A 170 -9.12 -18.30 -12.27
C LEU A 170 -8.99 -17.40 -11.03
N GLY A 171 -8.19 -16.34 -11.13
CA GLY A 171 -7.99 -15.38 -10.05
C GLY A 171 -6.79 -14.48 -10.30
N GLY A 172 -6.93 -13.19 -9.97
CA GLY A 172 -5.88 -12.23 -10.29
C GLY A 172 -4.79 -12.05 -9.24
N TYR A 173 -5.00 -12.48 -8.00
CA TYR A 173 -4.27 -11.91 -6.86
C TYR A 173 -3.43 -12.87 -6.03
N ALA A 174 -3.64 -14.17 -6.22
CA ALA A 174 -2.86 -15.21 -5.57
C ALA A 174 -1.72 -15.69 -6.49
N ALA A 175 -0.67 -16.24 -5.87
CA ALA A 175 0.34 -16.97 -6.62
C ALA A 175 -0.23 -18.29 -7.14
N PHE A 176 0.30 -18.81 -8.24
CA PHE A 176 0.00 -20.16 -8.71
C PHE A 176 1.21 -20.77 -9.41
N ARG A 177 1.25 -22.11 -9.45
CA ARG A 177 2.30 -22.86 -10.14
C ARG A 177 1.71 -23.77 -11.20
N VAL A 178 2.52 -24.03 -12.23
CA VAL A 178 2.16 -24.88 -13.36
C VAL A 178 3.29 -25.89 -13.56
N ASN A 179 3.01 -27.18 -13.39
CA ASN A 179 3.97 -28.22 -13.73
C ASN A 179 4.16 -28.26 -15.24
N ILE A 180 5.40 -28.11 -15.69
CA ILE A 180 5.76 -28.06 -17.11
C ILE A 180 6.76 -29.15 -17.53
N GLY A 181 7.11 -30.06 -16.61
CA GLY A 181 8.20 -31.00 -16.81
C GLY A 181 8.03 -31.99 -17.97
N SER A 182 6.79 -32.24 -18.41
CA SER A 182 6.52 -33.12 -19.57
C SER A 182 6.83 -32.49 -20.92
N ASP A 183 6.77 -31.17 -21.01
CA ASP A 183 6.84 -30.43 -22.28
C ASP A 183 8.05 -29.48 -22.36
N LEU A 184 8.71 -29.21 -21.23
CA LEU A 184 10.01 -28.53 -21.16
C LEU A 184 11.13 -29.52 -21.49
N HIS A 185 12.11 -29.10 -22.30
CA HIS A 185 13.27 -29.92 -22.64
C HIS A 185 14.59 -29.13 -22.52
N GLU A 186 15.72 -29.82 -22.60
CA GLU A 186 17.03 -29.16 -22.68
C GLU A 186 17.20 -28.44 -24.03
N GLY A 187 17.97 -27.36 -24.06
CA GLY A 187 18.08 -26.47 -25.21
C GLY A 187 16.95 -25.43 -25.27
N ASP A 188 16.55 -25.05 -26.49
CA ASP A 188 15.65 -23.93 -26.73
C ASP A 188 14.18 -24.28 -26.48
N ASN A 189 13.50 -23.49 -25.66
CA ASN A 189 12.08 -23.63 -25.36
C ASN A 189 11.37 -22.31 -25.54
N VAL A 190 10.07 -22.37 -25.86
CA VAL A 190 9.18 -21.22 -25.91
C VAL A 190 8.12 -21.35 -24.84
N ILE A 191 8.03 -20.34 -23.97
CA ILE A 191 6.94 -20.19 -23.02
C ILE A 191 6.01 -19.11 -23.55
N ALA A 192 4.73 -19.44 -23.68
CA ALA A 192 3.68 -18.48 -24.02
C ALA A 192 2.63 -18.43 -22.91
N VAL A 193 2.25 -17.23 -22.49
CA VAL A 193 1.28 -16.98 -21.42
C VAL A 193 0.17 -16.10 -21.96
N ARG A 194 -1.07 -16.58 -21.89
CA ARG A 194 -2.28 -15.83 -22.24
C ARG A 194 -2.92 -15.31 -20.97
N VAL A 195 -3.05 -14.00 -20.85
CA VAL A 195 -3.67 -13.32 -19.72
C VAL A 195 -4.91 -12.57 -20.19
N ASP A 196 -6.03 -12.71 -19.49
CA ASP A 196 -7.34 -12.16 -19.88
C ASP A 196 -7.96 -11.45 -18.68
N ASN A 197 -8.17 -10.13 -18.79
CA ASN A 197 -8.84 -9.33 -17.76
C ASN A 197 -10.26 -8.90 -18.18
N ARG A 198 -10.83 -9.50 -19.23
CA ARG A 198 -12.24 -9.28 -19.60
C ARG A 198 -13.16 -9.77 -18.48
N PHE A 199 -14.41 -9.31 -18.51
CA PHE A 199 -15.43 -9.76 -17.57
C PHE A 199 -15.69 -11.26 -17.74
N ASP A 200 -15.68 -11.99 -16.63
CA ASP A 200 -16.07 -13.40 -16.56
C ASP A 200 -16.91 -13.62 -15.30
N ALA A 201 -18.14 -14.10 -15.46
CA ALA A 201 -19.11 -14.24 -14.38
C ALA A 201 -18.69 -15.28 -13.30
N ARG A 202 -17.62 -16.05 -13.54
CA ARG A 202 -17.10 -17.06 -12.62
C ARG A 202 -16.07 -16.51 -11.62
N VAL A 203 -15.45 -15.36 -11.88
CA VAL A 203 -14.23 -14.94 -11.18
C VAL A 203 -14.45 -13.61 -10.46
N ALA A 204 -14.35 -13.62 -9.13
CA ALA A 204 -14.39 -12.40 -8.34
C ALA A 204 -13.06 -11.61 -8.49
N PRO A 205 -13.09 -10.27 -8.54
CA PRO A 205 -14.24 -9.39 -8.42
C PRO A 205 -14.97 -9.20 -9.76
N LEU A 206 -16.30 -9.09 -9.72
CA LEU A 206 -17.13 -8.83 -10.92
C LEU A 206 -17.40 -7.33 -11.12
N PHE A 207 -17.53 -6.62 -10.01
CA PHE A 207 -17.69 -5.18 -9.90
C PHE A 207 -17.06 -4.76 -8.57
N ALA A 208 -16.44 -3.59 -8.54
CA ALA A 208 -15.93 -2.97 -7.33
C ALA A 208 -15.55 -1.51 -7.63
N ASP A 209 -15.38 -0.72 -6.58
CA ASP A 209 -14.85 0.64 -6.66
C ASP A 209 -13.31 0.66 -6.83
N PHE A 210 -12.73 -0.11 -7.75
CA PHE A 210 -11.31 -0.08 -8.13
C PHE A 210 -11.07 -0.70 -9.52
N ASP A 211 -9.89 -0.44 -10.09
CA ASP A 211 -9.55 -0.90 -11.45
C ASP A 211 -9.13 -2.37 -11.54
N PHE A 212 -9.59 -3.03 -12.61
CA PHE A 212 -9.30 -4.44 -12.91
C PHE A 212 -8.16 -4.54 -13.93
N TYR A 213 -6.96 -4.20 -13.48
CA TYR A 213 -5.72 -4.28 -14.24
C TYR A 213 -5.52 -5.66 -14.90
N GLY A 214 -4.86 -5.67 -16.05
CA GLY A 214 -4.44 -6.89 -16.73
C GLY A 214 -2.93 -7.02 -16.90
N GLY A 215 -2.43 -8.26 -16.88
CA GLY A 215 -1.02 -8.58 -17.11
C GLY A 215 -0.39 -9.47 -16.05
N ILE A 216 0.90 -9.79 -16.24
CA ILE A 216 1.72 -10.53 -15.27
C ILE A 216 2.37 -9.49 -14.36
N TYR A 217 1.58 -8.98 -13.40
CA TYR A 217 1.88 -7.76 -12.66
C TYR A 217 2.65 -8.01 -11.35
N ARG A 218 3.01 -9.27 -11.06
CA ARG A 218 4.04 -9.65 -10.07
C ARG A 218 5.08 -10.56 -10.70
N GLU A 219 6.11 -10.90 -9.93
CA GLU A 219 7.25 -11.68 -10.36
C GLU A 219 6.88 -13.09 -10.86
N ALA A 220 7.74 -13.64 -11.71
CA ALA A 220 7.60 -14.98 -12.25
C ALA A 220 8.92 -15.75 -12.19
N TYR A 221 8.86 -17.05 -11.94
CA TYR A 221 10.03 -17.91 -11.76
C TYR A 221 9.87 -19.24 -12.50
N LEU A 222 11.00 -19.79 -12.97
CA LEU A 222 11.13 -21.21 -13.29
C LEU A 222 11.74 -21.93 -12.10
N VAL A 223 10.97 -22.83 -11.51
CA VAL A 223 11.36 -23.64 -10.34
C VAL A 223 11.81 -25.01 -10.83
N ILE A 224 13.05 -25.39 -10.54
CA ILE A 224 13.59 -26.73 -10.82
C ILE A 224 13.93 -27.40 -9.48
N ALA A 225 13.26 -28.52 -9.19
CA ALA A 225 13.41 -29.27 -7.94
C ALA A 225 13.74 -30.73 -8.21
N ASP A 226 14.29 -31.47 -7.23
CA ASP A 226 14.45 -32.92 -7.34
C ASP A 226 13.09 -33.61 -7.51
N THR A 227 13.07 -34.82 -8.08
CA THR A 227 11.87 -35.67 -8.06
C THR A 227 11.27 -35.89 -6.67
N VAL A 228 12.06 -35.80 -5.59
CA VAL A 228 11.55 -35.70 -4.22
C VAL A 228 11.60 -34.26 -3.74
N HIS A 229 10.45 -33.67 -3.43
CA HIS A 229 10.37 -32.27 -2.99
C HIS A 229 9.16 -32.02 -2.09
N ILE A 230 9.14 -30.86 -1.44
CA ILE A 230 7.96 -30.34 -0.74
C ILE A 230 6.94 -29.91 -1.79
N ASP A 231 5.70 -30.39 -1.65
CA ASP A 231 4.64 -30.33 -2.66
C ASP A 231 4.48 -28.95 -3.32
N LEU A 232 4.86 -28.87 -4.60
CA LEU A 232 4.80 -27.63 -5.37
C LEU A 232 3.38 -27.34 -5.90
N ASP A 233 2.49 -28.34 -5.94
CA ASP A 233 1.11 -28.21 -6.42
C ASP A 233 0.16 -27.66 -5.34
N ASP A 234 0.67 -27.30 -4.15
CA ASP A 234 -0.12 -26.84 -3.02
C ASP A 234 -0.52 -25.36 -3.10
N TYR A 235 -1.42 -25.03 -4.03
CA TYR A 235 -2.06 -23.70 -4.18
C TYR A 235 -1.08 -22.52 -4.25
N GLY A 236 0.08 -22.71 -4.86
CA GLY A 236 1.13 -21.67 -4.91
C GLY A 236 1.73 -21.30 -3.55
N SER A 237 1.39 -22.01 -2.47
CA SER A 237 1.99 -21.84 -1.15
C SER A 237 3.42 -22.37 -1.12
N SER A 238 4.13 -22.17 -0.01
CA SER A 238 5.44 -22.79 0.20
C SER A 238 5.36 -24.29 0.49
N GLY A 239 4.16 -24.83 0.78
CA GLY A 239 3.94 -26.22 1.22
C GLY A 239 4.38 -26.50 2.67
N LEU A 240 4.94 -25.51 3.37
CA LEU A 240 5.35 -25.58 4.77
C LEU A 240 4.38 -24.80 5.64
N TYR A 241 3.65 -25.51 6.49
CA TYR A 241 2.68 -24.92 7.41
C TYR A 241 3.18 -25.06 8.84
N VAL A 242 3.38 -23.94 9.51
CA VAL A 242 3.87 -23.89 10.88
C VAL A 242 2.78 -23.34 11.79
N ALA A 243 1.97 -24.26 12.32
CA ALA A 243 0.90 -23.89 13.22
C ALA A 243 1.44 -23.70 14.65
N THR A 244 1.00 -22.63 15.31
CA THR A 244 1.28 -22.39 16.72
C THR A 244 -0.05 -22.50 17.49
N PRO A 245 -0.57 -23.70 17.78
CA PRO A 245 -1.95 -23.92 18.22
C PRO A 245 -2.33 -23.25 19.53
N ASN A 246 -1.34 -22.86 20.35
CA ASN A 246 -1.51 -22.10 21.59
C ASN A 246 -1.23 -20.59 21.43
N ALA A 247 -0.68 -20.15 20.29
CA ALA A 247 -0.68 -18.76 19.85
C ALA A 247 -1.86 -18.50 18.88
N GLY A 248 -2.16 -17.24 18.58
CA GLY A 248 -3.32 -16.83 17.75
C GLY A 248 -4.56 -16.44 18.55
N LYS A 249 -5.72 -16.57 17.91
CA LYS A 249 -7.08 -16.33 18.45
C LYS A 249 -7.28 -17.07 19.77
N ARG A 250 -7.81 -16.36 20.77
CA ARG A 250 -8.18 -16.87 22.09
C ARG A 250 -9.51 -16.30 22.56
N ASP A 251 -10.12 -16.99 23.50
CA ASP A 251 -11.34 -16.54 24.18
C ASP A 251 -11.05 -15.59 25.36
N SER A 252 -9.77 -15.43 25.75
CA SER A 252 -9.35 -14.47 26.77
C SER A 252 -7.98 -13.85 26.44
N SER A 253 -7.64 -12.77 27.17
CA SER A 253 -6.35 -12.09 27.09
C SER A 253 -5.25 -12.77 27.91
N ASP A 254 -5.56 -13.82 28.69
CA ASP A 254 -4.57 -14.51 29.51
C ASP A 254 -3.48 -15.18 28.68
N ARG A 255 -2.26 -15.23 29.21
CA ARG A 255 -1.17 -15.94 28.54
C ARG A 255 -1.48 -17.45 28.53
N PRO A 256 -1.50 -18.10 27.36
CA PRO A 256 -1.77 -19.53 27.27
C PRO A 256 -0.56 -20.34 27.75
N GLU A 257 -0.84 -21.49 28.37
CA GLU A 257 0.17 -22.50 28.66
C GLU A 257 0.74 -23.08 27.36
N HIS A 258 2.02 -23.46 27.36
CA HIS A 258 2.70 -24.02 26.19
C HIS A 258 2.57 -23.14 24.93
N LEU A 259 2.68 -21.81 25.09
CA LEU A 259 2.61 -20.84 23.99
C LEU A 259 3.60 -21.17 22.84
N GLY A 260 4.75 -21.76 23.17
CA GLY A 260 5.78 -22.18 22.22
C GLY A 260 5.49 -23.48 21.47
N ARG A 261 4.38 -24.16 21.75
CA ARG A 261 3.98 -25.37 21.03
C ARG A 261 3.84 -25.05 19.55
N THR A 262 4.57 -25.80 18.74
CA THR A 262 4.72 -25.59 17.30
C THR A 262 4.50 -26.91 16.57
N VAL A 263 3.59 -26.91 15.61
CA VAL A 263 3.26 -28.08 14.79
C VAL A 263 3.62 -27.77 13.35
N VAL A 264 4.66 -28.45 12.86
CA VAL A 264 5.14 -28.29 11.49
C VAL A 264 4.54 -29.38 10.62
N ARG A 265 3.80 -28.97 9.59
CA ARG A 265 3.17 -29.85 8.60
C ARG A 265 3.69 -29.51 7.21
N ALA A 266 4.11 -30.54 6.49
CA ALA A 266 4.45 -30.42 5.08
C ALA A 266 4.11 -31.72 4.34
N ARG A 267 3.69 -31.61 3.09
CA ARG A 267 3.54 -32.77 2.20
C ARG A 267 4.80 -32.92 1.36
N LEU A 268 5.42 -34.10 1.43
CA LEU A 268 6.56 -34.46 0.61
C LEU A 268 6.08 -35.35 -0.52
N VAL A 269 6.48 -35.06 -1.75
CA VAL A 269 6.08 -35.78 -2.96
C VAL A 269 7.29 -36.47 -3.56
N ASN A 270 7.08 -37.65 -4.15
CA ASN A 270 8.08 -38.39 -4.92
C ASN A 270 7.55 -38.66 -6.32
N ASN A 271 8.06 -37.93 -7.32
CA ASN A 271 7.72 -38.07 -8.73
C ASN A 271 8.64 -39.03 -9.49
N SER A 272 9.41 -39.87 -8.78
CA SER A 272 10.20 -40.94 -9.40
C SER A 272 9.45 -42.28 -9.41
N ASP A 273 9.91 -43.19 -10.26
CA ASP A 273 9.31 -44.52 -10.46
C ASP A 273 9.72 -45.57 -9.41
N TYR A 274 10.41 -45.15 -8.34
CA TYR A 274 10.82 -46.03 -7.26
C TYR A 274 10.61 -45.37 -5.91
N THR A 275 10.51 -46.20 -4.87
CA THR A 275 10.36 -45.71 -3.49
C THR A 275 11.65 -45.01 -3.04
N ARG A 276 11.51 -43.85 -2.40
CA ARG A 276 12.63 -43.05 -1.90
C ARG A 276 12.60 -43.02 -0.38
N GLN A 277 13.78 -43.17 0.22
CA GLN A 277 14.01 -42.94 1.64
C GLN A 277 14.70 -41.60 1.81
N VAL A 278 14.12 -40.71 2.61
CA VAL A 278 14.66 -39.37 2.87
C VAL A 278 14.64 -39.05 4.36
N VAL A 279 15.42 -38.05 4.76
CA VAL A 279 15.42 -37.48 6.10
C VAL A 279 14.89 -36.06 6.03
N ALA A 280 13.75 -35.82 6.69
CA ALA A 280 13.19 -34.50 6.88
C ALA A 280 13.67 -33.91 8.22
N THR A 281 14.41 -32.81 8.15
CA THR A 281 14.91 -32.09 9.33
C THR A 281 14.24 -30.73 9.45
N VAL A 282 13.58 -30.47 10.58
CA VAL A 282 12.99 -29.18 10.91
C VAL A 282 13.86 -28.48 11.93
N ARG A 283 14.18 -27.20 11.68
CA ARG A 283 14.93 -26.34 12.60
C ARG A 283 14.18 -25.06 12.85
N ILE A 284 14.05 -24.66 14.11
CA ILE A 284 13.53 -23.36 14.52
C ILE A 284 14.71 -22.54 15.05
N ALA A 285 14.93 -21.38 14.46
CA ALA A 285 16.01 -20.47 14.80
C ALA A 285 15.50 -19.10 15.25
N GLN A 286 16.19 -18.51 16.21
CA GLN A 286 15.99 -17.14 16.67
C GLN A 286 16.41 -16.13 15.60
N ALA A 287 16.09 -14.86 15.90
CA ALA A 287 16.45 -13.69 15.11
C ALA A 287 17.92 -13.58 14.68
N ASP A 288 18.81 -14.04 15.55
CA ASP A 288 20.27 -14.01 15.39
C ASP A 288 20.82 -15.25 14.67
N GLY A 289 19.95 -16.20 14.31
CA GLY A 289 20.29 -17.48 13.68
C GLY A 289 20.57 -18.62 14.67
N ALA A 290 20.49 -18.40 15.99
CA ALA A 290 20.67 -19.47 16.96
C ALA A 290 19.52 -20.50 16.86
N ILE A 291 19.85 -21.77 16.61
CA ILE A 291 18.87 -22.85 16.55
C ILE A 291 18.41 -23.19 17.97
N VAL A 292 17.12 -23.02 18.25
CA VAL A 292 16.51 -23.34 19.55
C VAL A 292 15.90 -24.73 19.59
N VAL A 293 15.44 -25.24 18.44
CA VAL A 293 14.87 -26.59 18.33
C VAL A 293 15.30 -27.20 16.99
N SER A 294 15.63 -28.49 16.99
CA SER A 294 15.94 -29.25 15.78
C SER A 294 15.41 -30.67 15.91
N GLU A 295 14.54 -31.07 15.00
CA GLU A 295 13.96 -32.41 14.95
C GLU A 295 14.21 -33.04 13.59
N ARG A 296 14.38 -34.37 13.57
CA ARG A 296 14.64 -35.14 12.35
C ARG A 296 13.74 -36.36 12.27
N ARG A 297 13.25 -36.65 11.07
CA ARG A 297 12.37 -37.78 10.80
C ARG A 297 12.80 -38.48 9.52
N GLN A 298 12.95 -39.81 9.60
CA GLN A 298 13.05 -40.65 8.41
C GLN A 298 11.67 -40.81 7.78
N VAL A 299 11.59 -40.69 6.47
CA VAL A 299 10.36 -40.76 5.71
C VAL A 299 10.60 -41.64 4.49
N GLU A 300 9.75 -42.66 4.36
CA GLU A 300 9.63 -43.44 3.13
C GLU A 300 8.52 -42.82 2.29
N ILE A 301 8.78 -42.57 1.01
CA ILE A 301 7.79 -42.06 0.07
C ILE A 301 7.72 -43.02 -1.11
N ALA A 302 6.56 -43.64 -1.31
CA ALA A 302 6.33 -44.56 -2.42
C ALA A 302 6.54 -43.86 -3.79
N ALA A 303 6.77 -44.66 -4.83
CA ALA A 303 6.91 -44.16 -6.19
C ALA A 303 5.62 -43.44 -6.64
N ASN A 304 5.75 -42.28 -7.26
CA ASN A 304 4.63 -41.48 -7.77
C ASN A 304 3.53 -41.18 -6.73
N ASP A 305 3.92 -41.03 -5.46
CA ASP A 305 3.02 -40.76 -4.33
C ASP A 305 3.55 -39.61 -3.46
N GLY A 306 2.85 -39.25 -2.40
CA GLY A 306 3.33 -38.29 -1.41
C GLY A 306 2.91 -38.63 0.02
N THR A 307 3.74 -38.24 0.97
CA THR A 307 3.55 -38.47 2.41
C THR A 307 3.53 -37.14 3.15
N THR A 308 2.53 -36.96 4.00
CA THR A 308 2.47 -35.79 4.89
C THR A 308 3.26 -36.07 6.17
N ILE A 309 4.23 -35.21 6.46
CA ILE A 309 4.90 -35.19 7.76
C ILE A 309 4.20 -34.21 8.68
N VAL A 310 4.12 -34.59 9.95
CA VAL A 310 3.73 -33.73 11.07
C VAL A 310 4.79 -33.91 12.14
N GLN A 311 5.39 -32.81 12.59
CA GLN A 311 6.37 -32.78 13.67
C GLN A 311 5.88 -31.79 14.73
N GLU A 312 5.77 -32.26 15.98
CA GLU A 312 5.46 -31.40 17.13
C GLU A 312 6.76 -31.01 17.82
N MET A 313 6.89 -29.73 18.13
CA MET A 313 8.09 -29.10 18.68
C MET A 313 7.67 -28.10 19.76
N GLU A 314 8.54 -27.82 20.72
CA GLU A 314 8.32 -26.83 21.78
C GLU A 314 9.47 -25.83 21.81
N VAL A 315 9.17 -24.54 21.72
CA VAL A 315 10.11 -23.47 22.04
C VAL A 315 9.83 -23.00 23.46
N ASP A 316 10.75 -23.29 24.38
CA ASP A 316 10.60 -22.86 25.78
C ASP A 316 10.62 -21.32 25.87
N ASP A 317 9.61 -20.77 26.55
CA ASP A 317 9.40 -19.31 26.77
C ASP A 317 9.72 -18.46 25.52
N PRO A 318 8.90 -18.56 24.45
CA PRO A 318 9.25 -17.94 23.18
C PRO A 318 9.26 -16.41 23.28
N HIS A 319 10.20 -15.78 22.59
CA HIS A 319 10.22 -14.33 22.37
C HIS A 319 8.98 -13.96 21.54
N LEU A 320 8.19 -13.03 22.04
CA LEU A 320 6.92 -12.68 21.42
C LEU A 320 7.10 -11.81 20.17
N TRP A 321 6.33 -12.09 19.13
CA TRP A 321 6.06 -11.08 18.12
C TRP A 321 5.25 -9.96 18.78
N ARG A 322 5.78 -8.74 18.75
CA ARG A 322 5.16 -7.56 19.35
C ARG A 322 4.66 -6.62 18.25
N PRO A 323 3.40 -6.13 18.36
CA PRO A 323 2.95 -5.08 17.48
C PRO A 323 3.70 -3.78 17.77
N ILE A 324 3.67 -2.84 16.82
CA ILE A 324 4.28 -1.53 16.99
C ILE A 324 3.57 -0.71 18.06
N ASP A 325 4.34 -0.06 18.94
CA ASP A 325 3.83 0.90 19.92
C ASP A 325 4.40 2.28 19.62
N TYR A 326 3.54 3.25 19.34
CA TYR A 326 3.92 4.63 19.04
C TYR A 326 3.95 5.54 20.27
N SER A 327 3.80 5.03 21.48
CA SER A 327 3.91 5.85 22.70
C SER A 327 5.33 6.45 22.87
N ARG A 328 5.40 7.68 23.39
CA ARG A 328 6.69 8.36 23.62
C ARG A 328 7.57 7.52 24.53
N GLY A 329 8.79 7.21 24.10
CA GLY A 329 9.75 6.45 24.89
C GLY A 329 9.56 4.93 24.92
N ALA A 330 8.57 4.36 24.21
CA ALA A 330 8.45 2.91 24.09
C ALA A 330 9.71 2.27 23.49
N ASP A 331 10.09 1.12 24.03
CA ASP A 331 11.11 0.26 23.43
C ASP A 331 10.52 -0.49 22.23
N ARG A 332 11.13 -0.26 21.07
CA ARG A 332 10.76 -0.84 19.78
C ARG A 332 11.82 -1.79 19.23
N SER A 333 12.83 -2.13 20.03
CA SER A 333 13.98 -2.92 19.58
C SER A 333 13.62 -4.33 19.11
N ASP A 334 12.51 -4.88 19.62
CA ASP A 334 11.99 -6.22 19.36
C ASP A 334 10.56 -6.24 18.76
N VAL A 335 10.06 -5.09 18.28
CA VAL A 335 8.84 -5.04 17.46
C VAL A 335 9.02 -5.95 16.25
N GLY A 336 7.96 -6.67 15.89
CA GLY A 336 7.97 -7.58 14.75
C GLY A 336 8.95 -8.75 14.90
N TYR A 337 9.29 -9.16 16.13
CA TYR A 337 10.22 -10.29 16.33
C TYR A 337 9.72 -11.57 15.63
N GLN A 338 10.57 -12.15 14.80
CA GLN A 338 10.29 -13.38 14.06
C GLN A 338 11.35 -14.45 14.33
N TYR A 339 10.89 -15.70 14.39
CA TYR A 339 11.71 -16.90 14.27
C TYR A 339 11.76 -17.34 12.80
N THR A 340 12.82 -18.06 12.44
CA THR A 340 12.96 -18.70 11.14
C THR A 340 12.77 -20.21 11.30
N VAL A 341 11.91 -20.81 10.48
CA VAL A 341 11.68 -22.26 10.44
C VAL A 341 12.18 -22.79 9.11
N LEU A 342 13.16 -23.68 9.17
CA LEU A 342 13.73 -24.36 8.00
C LEU A 342 13.26 -25.82 8.02
N LEU A 343 12.58 -26.24 6.96
CA LEU A 343 12.42 -27.66 6.62
C LEU A 343 13.43 -28.00 5.54
N GLN A 344 14.32 -28.95 5.83
CA GLN A 344 15.32 -29.47 4.91
C GLN A 344 15.09 -30.97 4.67
N ILE A 345 15.08 -31.38 3.41
CA ILE A 345 15.02 -32.78 2.98
C ILE A 345 16.41 -33.20 2.50
N ALA A 346 16.87 -34.37 2.95
CA ALA A 346 18.11 -34.97 2.51
C ALA A 346 17.91 -36.44 2.13
N ASP A 347 18.78 -36.97 1.26
CA ASP A 347 18.83 -38.39 0.94
C ASP A 347 19.38 -39.23 2.11
N SER A 348 19.47 -40.55 1.92
CA SER A 348 20.01 -41.47 2.92
C SER A 348 21.49 -41.27 3.23
N ASP A 349 22.25 -40.65 2.32
CA ASP A 349 23.67 -40.37 2.46
C ASP A 349 23.92 -39.00 3.12
N GLY A 350 22.84 -38.26 3.42
CA GLY A 350 22.88 -36.93 4.03
C GLY A 350 23.07 -35.79 3.02
N ASN A 351 22.98 -36.06 1.72
CA ASN A 351 23.02 -35.01 0.72
C ASN A 351 21.67 -34.28 0.69
N PRO A 352 21.67 -32.96 0.69
CA PRO A 352 20.45 -32.17 0.61
C PRO A 352 19.74 -32.34 -0.74
N ILE A 353 18.41 -32.38 -0.70
CA ILE A 353 17.51 -32.60 -1.85
C ILE A 353 16.66 -31.35 -2.10
N ASP A 354 15.98 -30.85 -1.07
CA ASP A 354 15.08 -29.70 -1.15
C ASP A 354 15.01 -29.00 0.22
N SER A 355 14.60 -27.73 0.21
CA SER A 355 14.40 -26.96 1.44
C SER A 355 13.40 -25.83 1.25
N VAL A 356 12.63 -25.56 2.30
CA VAL A 356 11.73 -24.41 2.39
C VAL A 356 11.98 -23.70 3.72
N VAL A 357 11.94 -22.37 3.66
CA VAL A 357 12.10 -21.51 4.83
C VAL A 357 10.87 -20.63 5.01
N GLU A 358 10.37 -20.59 6.22
CA GLU A 358 9.25 -19.75 6.63
C GLU A 358 9.61 -18.92 7.86
N ARG A 359 8.88 -17.81 8.06
CA ARG A 359 9.02 -16.99 9.27
C ARG A 359 7.75 -17.09 10.08
N ILE A 360 7.89 -17.20 11.39
CA ILE A 360 6.77 -17.22 12.34
C ILE A 360 7.00 -16.23 13.47
N GLY A 361 5.93 -15.90 14.18
CA GLY A 361 5.99 -15.11 15.40
C GLY A 361 5.00 -15.63 16.43
N TYR A 362 5.45 -15.83 17.67
CA TYR A 362 4.57 -16.24 18.77
C TYR A 362 3.84 -15.04 19.33
N ARG A 363 2.51 -15.05 19.26
CA ARG A 363 1.62 -14.03 19.81
C ARG A 363 0.25 -14.63 20.05
N TRP A 364 -0.49 -14.17 21.04
CA TRP A 364 -1.91 -14.50 21.20
C TRP A 364 -2.73 -13.23 21.19
N PHE A 365 -3.96 -13.30 20.69
CA PHE A 365 -4.84 -12.15 20.60
C PHE A 365 -6.30 -12.54 20.82
N HIS A 366 -7.07 -11.56 21.26
CA HIS A 366 -8.47 -11.70 21.60
C HIS A 366 -9.20 -10.42 21.20
N VAL A 367 -10.39 -10.56 20.62
CA VAL A 367 -11.29 -9.43 20.41
C VAL A 367 -12.40 -9.52 21.44
N ASP A 368 -12.35 -8.62 22.42
CA ASP A 368 -13.37 -8.48 23.43
C ASP A 368 -14.48 -7.52 22.94
N PRO A 369 -15.77 -7.89 23.05
CA PRO A 369 -16.86 -7.04 22.57
C PRO A 369 -16.93 -5.66 23.23
N GLU A 370 -16.39 -5.46 24.44
CA GLU A 370 -16.51 -4.20 25.21
C GLU A 370 -15.21 -3.38 25.20
N THR A 371 -14.06 -4.05 25.09
CA THR A 371 -12.74 -3.46 25.23
C THR A 371 -11.86 -3.59 23.98
N GLY A 372 -12.40 -4.17 22.91
CA GLY A 372 -11.80 -4.19 21.59
C GLY A 372 -10.67 -5.21 21.46
N PHE A 373 -9.66 -4.89 20.67
CA PHE A 373 -8.56 -5.81 20.38
C PHE A 373 -7.49 -5.81 21.48
N HIS A 374 -7.07 -7.01 21.88
CA HIS A 374 -5.96 -7.26 22.79
C HIS A 374 -4.96 -8.21 22.15
N ILE A 375 -3.68 -7.98 22.39
CA ILE A 375 -2.59 -8.84 21.93
C ILE A 375 -1.53 -8.96 23.01
N ASN A 376 -1.04 -10.17 23.23
CA ASN A 376 -0.08 -10.50 24.29
C ASN A 376 -0.57 -10.04 25.68
N GLY A 377 -1.89 -10.11 25.92
CA GLY A 377 -2.53 -9.73 27.18
C GLY A 377 -2.71 -8.23 27.42
N VAL A 378 -2.40 -7.39 26.43
CA VAL A 378 -2.49 -5.93 26.54
C VAL A 378 -3.48 -5.39 25.51
N SER A 379 -4.29 -4.40 25.91
CA SER A 379 -5.17 -3.67 25.00
C SER A 379 -4.35 -2.97 23.93
N HIS A 380 -4.74 -3.17 22.67
CA HIS A 380 -4.06 -2.60 21.51
C HIS A 380 -5.09 -2.22 20.43
N PRO A 381 -5.89 -1.16 20.63
CA PRO A 381 -6.93 -0.79 19.67
C PRO A 381 -6.34 -0.66 18.26
N LEU A 382 -6.95 -1.33 17.28
CA LEU A 382 -6.44 -1.31 15.91
C LEU A 382 -6.89 -0.02 15.23
N ARG A 383 -5.92 0.81 14.86
CA ARG A 383 -6.09 2.15 14.30
C ARG A 383 -5.24 2.24 13.04
N GLY A 384 -5.91 2.32 11.90
CA GLY A 384 -5.26 2.14 10.62
C GLY A 384 -6.04 2.66 9.45
N VAL A 385 -5.62 2.17 8.28
CA VAL A 385 -6.09 2.60 6.97
C VAL A 385 -6.25 1.38 6.07
N ALA A 386 -7.08 1.52 5.04
CA ALA A 386 -7.10 0.58 3.94
C ALA A 386 -6.12 0.98 2.83
N ARG A 387 -5.61 -0.01 2.10
CA ARG A 387 -4.68 0.21 0.98
C ARG A 387 -5.09 -0.64 -0.22
N HIS A 388 -5.14 -0.03 -1.41
CA HIS A 388 -5.04 -0.72 -2.69
C HIS A 388 -3.58 -0.84 -3.15
N GLN A 389 -3.26 -1.90 -3.90
CA GLN A 389 -1.97 -2.04 -4.58
C GLN A 389 -2.02 -1.39 -5.96
N GLU A 390 -2.01 -0.06 -6.01
CA GLU A 390 -1.86 0.68 -7.28
C GLU A 390 -1.13 2.01 -7.06
N ARG A 391 -0.46 2.51 -8.09
CA ARG A 391 0.23 3.80 -8.10
C ARG A 391 0.17 4.45 -9.49
N GLU A 392 0.05 5.77 -9.50
CA GLU A 392 0.13 6.59 -10.71
C GLU A 392 1.37 6.26 -11.56
N GLY A 393 1.16 6.05 -12.85
CA GLY A 393 2.20 5.76 -13.85
C GLY A 393 2.68 4.30 -13.90
N VAL A 394 2.31 3.45 -12.94
CA VAL A 394 2.67 2.02 -12.95
C VAL A 394 1.49 1.07 -12.71
N GLY A 395 0.30 1.60 -12.45
CA GLY A 395 -0.88 0.79 -12.13
C GLY A 395 -0.63 -0.12 -10.93
N ASN A 396 -0.99 -1.40 -11.04
CA ASN A 396 -0.77 -2.39 -9.99
C ASN A 396 0.62 -3.06 -9.97
N CYS A 397 1.53 -2.68 -10.88
CA CYS A 397 2.90 -3.18 -10.98
C CYS A 397 3.88 -2.46 -10.03
N LEU A 398 3.59 -2.51 -8.73
CA LEU A 398 4.46 -1.88 -7.74
C LEU A 398 5.76 -2.66 -7.56
N THR A 399 6.88 -1.94 -7.55
CA THR A 399 8.19 -2.50 -7.18
C THR A 399 8.32 -2.65 -5.66
N ASN A 400 9.29 -3.43 -5.19
CA ASN A 400 9.64 -3.49 -3.76
C ASN A 400 9.99 -2.11 -3.18
N ALA A 401 10.61 -1.22 -3.95
CA ALA A 401 10.86 0.15 -3.51
C ALA A 401 9.55 0.94 -3.30
N ASN A 402 8.52 0.72 -4.13
CA ASN A 402 7.21 1.34 -3.94
C ASN A 402 6.49 0.78 -2.72
N HIS A 403 6.53 -0.54 -2.51
CA HIS A 403 5.98 -1.17 -1.31
C HIS A 403 6.66 -0.66 -0.02
N LEU A 404 7.98 -0.44 -0.07
CA LEU A 404 8.73 0.14 1.04
C LEU A 404 8.34 1.61 1.31
N GLU A 405 8.12 2.41 0.26
CA GLU A 405 7.59 3.77 0.42
C GLU A 405 6.19 3.75 1.04
N ASP A 406 5.31 2.86 0.58
CA ASP A 406 3.95 2.74 1.08
C ASP A 406 3.92 2.39 2.58
N ILE A 407 4.72 1.40 3.03
CA ILE A 407 4.76 1.06 4.47
C ILE A 407 5.37 2.20 5.30
N ARG A 408 6.36 2.93 4.76
CA ARG A 408 6.96 4.11 5.43
C ARG A 408 5.92 5.19 5.69
N ILE A 409 5.04 5.42 4.72
CA ILE A 409 3.96 6.39 4.86
C ILE A 409 2.96 5.93 5.92
N ALA A 410 2.60 4.64 5.94
CA ALA A 410 1.73 4.07 6.97
C ALA A 410 2.35 4.16 8.38
N LEU A 411 3.65 3.90 8.52
CA LEU A 411 4.36 4.03 9.79
C LEU A 411 4.44 5.48 10.26
N ASP A 412 4.68 6.41 9.33
CA ASP A 412 4.73 7.84 9.65
C ASP A 412 3.36 8.39 10.06
N LEU A 413 2.28 7.88 9.46
CA LEU A 413 0.90 8.13 9.89
C LEU A 413 0.65 7.66 11.34
N GLY A 414 1.40 6.65 11.80
CA GLY A 414 1.18 5.99 13.09
C GLY A 414 0.23 4.80 13.02
N ALA A 415 -0.06 4.27 11.83
CA ALA A 415 -0.91 3.08 11.72
C ALA A 415 -0.24 1.90 12.45
N ASN A 416 -1.00 1.21 13.29
CA ASN A 416 -0.61 -0.09 13.89
C ASN A 416 -1.31 -1.27 13.21
N TYR A 417 -2.18 -0.97 12.25
CA TYR A 417 -3.06 -1.90 11.58
C TYR A 417 -3.26 -1.48 10.11
N LEU A 418 -3.35 -2.46 9.22
CA LEU A 418 -3.69 -2.25 7.81
C LEU A 418 -4.76 -3.24 7.35
N ARG A 419 -5.79 -2.73 6.69
CA ARG A 419 -6.70 -3.53 5.85
C ARG A 419 -6.15 -3.57 4.43
N LEU A 420 -5.84 -4.77 3.96
CA LEU A 420 -5.29 -4.99 2.63
C LEU A 420 -6.44 -5.28 1.66
N ALA A 421 -7.00 -4.18 1.14
CA ALA A 421 -8.26 -4.16 0.42
C ALA A 421 -8.04 -4.21 -1.11
N HIS A 422 -8.85 -4.92 -1.90
CA HIS A 422 -9.82 -5.95 -1.53
C HIS A 422 -9.34 -7.29 -2.07
N TYR A 423 -8.09 -7.66 -1.79
CA TYR A 423 -7.47 -8.85 -2.39
C TYR A 423 -6.14 -9.16 -1.69
N PRO A 424 -5.57 -10.36 -1.88
CA PRO A 424 -4.19 -10.63 -1.47
C PRO A 424 -3.21 -9.62 -2.10
N HIS A 425 -2.35 -8.99 -1.30
CA HIS A 425 -1.27 -8.11 -1.78
C HIS A 425 0.01 -8.90 -2.10
N ALA A 426 1.04 -8.22 -2.63
CA ALA A 426 2.35 -8.84 -2.83
C ALA A 426 2.96 -9.33 -1.50
N ASN A 427 3.59 -10.52 -1.52
CA ASN A 427 4.24 -11.14 -0.36
C ASN A 427 5.19 -10.19 0.38
N TYR A 428 5.96 -9.40 -0.38
CA TYR A 428 6.88 -8.43 0.19
C TYR A 428 6.17 -7.43 1.10
N PHE A 429 4.95 -6.99 0.78
CA PHE A 429 4.21 -6.08 1.66
C PHE A 429 3.75 -6.76 2.96
N TYR A 430 3.41 -8.05 2.94
CA TYR A 430 3.16 -8.81 4.16
C TYR A 430 4.43 -8.98 5.01
N ASP A 431 5.59 -9.21 4.38
CA ASP A 431 6.89 -9.24 5.08
C ASP A 431 7.17 -7.90 5.79
N LEU A 432 6.83 -6.78 5.14
CA LEU A 432 6.94 -5.45 5.74
C LEU A 432 6.03 -5.30 6.95
N CYS A 433 4.78 -5.77 6.87
CA CYS A 433 3.86 -5.75 8.02
C CYS A 433 4.37 -6.62 9.17
N ASP A 434 4.83 -7.85 8.88
CA ASP A 434 5.37 -8.77 9.87
C ASP A 434 6.57 -8.15 10.61
N ALA A 435 7.53 -7.60 9.87
CA ALA A 435 8.77 -7.07 10.43
C ALA A 435 8.58 -5.74 11.19
N ASN A 436 7.54 -4.98 10.87
CA ASN A 436 7.24 -3.71 11.52
C ASN A 436 6.15 -3.81 12.60
N GLY A 437 5.67 -5.00 12.93
CA GLY A 437 4.66 -5.16 13.98
C GLY A 437 3.29 -4.58 13.61
N ILE A 438 2.94 -4.54 12.33
CA ILE A 438 1.65 -4.03 11.85
C ILE A 438 0.66 -5.19 11.79
N VAL A 439 -0.46 -5.10 12.49
CA VAL A 439 -1.53 -6.10 12.42
C VAL A 439 -2.25 -6.00 11.06
N VAL A 440 -2.61 -7.13 10.48
CA VAL A 440 -3.19 -7.20 9.14
C VAL A 440 -4.55 -7.89 9.15
N TRP A 441 -5.50 -7.26 8.44
CA TRP A 441 -6.69 -7.89 7.87
C TRP A 441 -6.39 -8.12 6.38
N ALA A 442 -6.32 -9.39 5.97
CA ALA A 442 -6.19 -9.80 4.56
C ALA A 442 -7.51 -10.38 4.06
N GLU A 443 -7.91 -10.09 2.81
CA GLU A 443 -9.21 -10.51 2.28
C GLU A 443 -9.14 -10.96 0.82
N ILE A 444 -10.16 -11.71 0.40
CA ILE A 444 -10.38 -12.11 -1.00
C ILE A 444 -11.13 -11.02 -1.78
N PRO A 445 -11.06 -11.00 -3.13
CA PRO A 445 -11.76 -10.03 -3.97
C PRO A 445 -13.25 -10.30 -4.16
N PHE A 446 -13.92 -10.78 -3.11
CA PHE A 446 -15.36 -10.93 -3.14
C PHE A 446 -16.03 -9.62 -2.71
N VAL A 447 -16.29 -8.77 -3.71
CA VAL A 447 -16.77 -7.39 -3.53
C VAL A 447 -18.05 -7.17 -4.33
N ASP A 448 -19.04 -6.51 -3.73
CA ASP A 448 -20.32 -6.07 -4.32
C ASP A 448 -21.19 -7.18 -4.95
N TRP A 449 -20.76 -7.70 -6.10
CA TRP A 449 -21.53 -8.58 -6.98
C TRP A 449 -21.21 -10.05 -6.78
N VAL A 450 -22.25 -10.87 -6.92
CA VAL A 450 -22.18 -12.34 -6.91
C VAL A 450 -22.40 -12.84 -8.34
N GLY A 451 -21.55 -13.75 -8.79
CA GLY A 451 -21.70 -14.36 -10.11
C GLY A 451 -22.91 -15.28 -10.21
N GLU A 452 -23.62 -15.24 -11.32
CA GLU A 452 -24.73 -16.16 -11.63
C GLU A 452 -24.25 -17.51 -12.18
N ASP A 453 -22.97 -17.61 -12.56
CA ASP A 453 -22.39 -18.87 -13.03
C ASP A 453 -22.24 -19.86 -11.85
N PRO A 454 -22.67 -21.13 -11.99
CA PRO A 454 -22.54 -22.13 -10.93
C PRO A 454 -21.10 -22.34 -10.42
N ALA A 455 -20.07 -22.05 -11.22
CA ALA A 455 -18.67 -22.17 -10.82
C ALA A 455 -18.21 -21.03 -9.89
N PHE A 456 -18.92 -19.89 -9.84
CA PHE A 456 -18.51 -18.70 -9.08
C PHE A 456 -18.21 -19.00 -7.61
N ALA A 457 -19.09 -19.77 -6.96
CA ALA A 457 -18.93 -20.14 -5.55
C ALA A 457 -17.65 -20.98 -5.32
N ASN A 458 -17.36 -21.93 -6.22
CA ASN A 458 -16.16 -22.77 -6.12
C ASN A 458 -14.88 -21.98 -6.41
N VAL A 459 -14.90 -21.09 -7.40
CA VAL A 459 -13.77 -20.20 -7.70
C VAL A 459 -13.49 -19.26 -6.53
N THR A 460 -14.53 -18.68 -5.91
CA THR A 460 -14.38 -17.81 -4.74
C THR A 460 -13.83 -18.59 -3.53
N CYS A 461 -14.28 -19.84 -3.31
CA CYS A 461 -13.72 -20.73 -2.30
C CYS A 461 -12.25 -21.10 -2.57
N ALA A 462 -11.88 -21.27 -3.84
CA ALA A 462 -10.49 -21.52 -4.24
C ALA A 462 -9.61 -20.29 -3.94
N GLN A 463 -10.06 -19.08 -4.29
CA GLN A 463 -9.36 -17.83 -3.95
C GLN A 463 -9.15 -17.68 -2.43
N MET A 464 -10.12 -18.11 -1.62
CA MET A 464 -9.98 -18.12 -0.16
C MET A 464 -8.93 -19.12 0.32
N THR A 465 -8.96 -20.32 -0.23
CA THR A 465 -7.97 -21.37 0.08
C THR A 465 -6.56 -20.91 -0.29
N GLU A 466 -6.40 -20.31 -1.47
CA GLU A 466 -5.13 -19.75 -1.94
C GLU A 466 -4.61 -18.66 -0.99
N LEU A 467 -5.45 -17.70 -0.60
CA LEU A 467 -5.07 -16.65 0.36
C LEU A 467 -4.60 -17.25 1.69
N VAL A 468 -5.41 -18.11 2.31
CA VAL A 468 -5.11 -18.68 3.63
C VAL A 468 -3.85 -19.52 3.58
N ARG A 469 -3.68 -20.38 2.57
CA ARG A 469 -2.52 -21.26 2.47
C ARG A 469 -1.23 -20.50 2.18
N GLN A 470 -1.25 -19.53 1.28
CA GLN A 470 -0.06 -18.75 0.93
C GLN A 470 0.40 -17.83 2.07
N GLN A 471 -0.52 -17.37 2.90
CA GLN A 471 -0.23 -16.42 3.98
C GLN A 471 -0.33 -17.06 5.38
N PHE A 472 -0.40 -18.38 5.48
CA PHE A 472 -0.67 -19.12 6.72
C PHE A 472 0.31 -18.78 7.86
N ASN A 473 1.60 -18.66 7.54
CA ASN A 473 2.68 -18.50 8.52
C ASN A 473 2.83 -17.05 9.03
N ARG A 474 2.13 -16.08 8.43
CA ARG A 474 2.30 -14.64 8.69
C ARG A 474 1.88 -14.26 10.12
N PRO A 475 2.80 -13.83 11.01
CA PRO A 475 2.42 -13.41 12.36
C PRO A 475 1.56 -12.14 12.37
N SER A 476 1.71 -11.25 11.39
CA SER A 476 0.95 -10.00 11.29
C SER A 476 -0.54 -10.21 11.04
N ILE A 477 -0.92 -11.28 10.33
CA ILE A 477 -2.32 -11.53 10.02
C ILE A 477 -3.04 -12.04 11.26
N CYS A 478 -4.09 -11.33 11.65
CA CYS A 478 -5.02 -11.71 12.72
C CYS A 478 -6.44 -11.96 12.19
N PHE A 479 -6.75 -11.47 10.98
CA PHE A 479 -8.10 -11.49 10.41
C PHE A 479 -8.10 -11.90 8.94
N TRP A 480 -9.02 -12.81 8.61
CA TRP A 480 -9.36 -13.20 7.25
C TRP A 480 -10.71 -12.58 6.85
N GLY A 481 -10.68 -11.65 5.91
CA GLY A 481 -11.87 -11.01 5.37
C GLY A 481 -12.55 -11.89 4.32
N LEU A 482 -13.83 -12.16 4.55
CA LEU A 482 -14.62 -13.06 3.69
C LEU A 482 -15.28 -12.33 2.51
N GLN A 483 -15.65 -11.05 2.68
CA GLN A 483 -16.35 -10.26 1.67
C GLN A 483 -16.31 -8.75 1.99
N ASN A 484 -16.56 -7.91 0.98
CA ASN A 484 -16.84 -6.48 1.11
C ASN A 484 -18.12 -6.06 0.38
N GLU A 485 -19.10 -5.49 1.10
CA GLU A 485 -20.32 -4.88 0.54
C GLU A 485 -21.14 -5.80 -0.38
N VAL A 486 -20.95 -7.11 -0.27
CA VAL A 486 -21.67 -8.07 -1.11
C VAL A 486 -23.17 -7.97 -0.85
N GLY A 487 -23.94 -7.87 -1.94
CA GLY A 487 -25.38 -7.57 -1.88
C GLY A 487 -25.76 -6.28 -2.59
N ASN A 488 -24.81 -5.38 -2.78
CA ASN A 488 -25.03 -4.17 -3.56
C ASN A 488 -25.38 -4.52 -5.01
N ARG A 489 -26.60 -4.14 -5.43
CA ARG A 489 -27.16 -4.42 -6.76
C ARG A 489 -27.31 -5.91 -7.11
N ALA A 490 -27.38 -6.76 -6.09
CA ALA A 490 -27.65 -8.19 -6.22
C ALA A 490 -29.02 -8.48 -6.87
N THR A 491 -29.10 -9.55 -7.66
CA THR A 491 -30.39 -10.11 -8.10
C THR A 491 -31.01 -10.96 -6.97
N SER A 492 -32.32 -11.19 -7.01
CA SER A 492 -33.00 -12.00 -5.98
C SER A 492 -32.40 -13.42 -5.81
N ASN A 493 -31.82 -13.98 -6.88
CA ASN A 493 -31.21 -15.31 -6.86
C ASN A 493 -29.84 -15.31 -6.16
N SER A 494 -29.02 -14.27 -6.40
CA SER A 494 -27.72 -14.15 -5.71
C SER A 494 -27.87 -14.04 -4.19
N TRP A 495 -28.92 -13.37 -3.71
CA TRP A 495 -29.16 -13.22 -2.27
C TRP A 495 -29.49 -14.54 -1.56
N ILE A 496 -30.17 -15.47 -2.24
CA ILE A 496 -30.52 -16.79 -1.69
C ILE A 496 -29.26 -17.64 -1.46
N ALA A 497 -28.25 -17.50 -2.31
CA ALA A 497 -27.01 -18.28 -2.22
C ALA A 497 -26.00 -17.72 -1.21
N MET A 498 -26.18 -16.46 -0.76
CA MET A 498 -25.19 -15.80 0.10
C MET A 498 -24.95 -16.48 1.46
N PRO A 499 -25.97 -16.86 2.24
CA PRO A 499 -25.73 -17.54 3.52
C PRO A 499 -24.88 -18.82 3.37
N GLU A 500 -25.17 -19.63 2.34
CA GLU A 500 -24.43 -20.86 2.07
C GLU A 500 -22.98 -20.57 1.64
N LEU A 501 -22.76 -19.60 0.76
CA LEU A 501 -21.40 -19.23 0.36
C LEU A 501 -20.59 -18.66 1.53
N MET A 502 -21.18 -17.81 2.36
CA MET A 502 -20.52 -17.26 3.55
C MET A 502 -20.19 -18.36 4.57
N GLU A 503 -21.09 -19.32 4.80
CA GLU A 503 -20.83 -20.48 5.66
C GLU A 503 -19.70 -21.35 5.12
N ARG A 504 -19.65 -21.57 3.80
CA ARG A 504 -18.55 -22.30 3.14
C ARG A 504 -17.21 -21.58 3.30
N LEU A 505 -17.17 -20.26 3.07
CA LEU A 505 -15.94 -19.47 3.21
C LEU A 505 -15.44 -19.47 4.66
N ASP A 506 -16.33 -19.24 5.63
CA ASP A 506 -16.00 -19.30 7.06
C ASP A 506 -15.50 -20.70 7.47
N SER A 507 -16.16 -21.76 6.98
CA SER A 507 -15.76 -23.14 7.23
C SER A 507 -14.39 -23.47 6.65
N ILE A 508 -14.07 -22.99 5.44
CA ILE A 508 -12.74 -23.17 4.83
C ILE A 508 -11.67 -22.56 5.72
N VAL A 509 -11.88 -21.32 6.19
CA VAL A 509 -10.92 -20.66 7.10
C VAL A 509 -10.74 -21.47 8.38
N HIS A 510 -11.82 -21.86 9.04
CA HIS A 510 -11.71 -22.59 10.31
C HIS A 510 -11.11 -24.00 10.15
N GLN A 511 -11.24 -24.62 8.98
CA GLN A 511 -10.59 -25.90 8.66
C GLN A 511 -9.10 -25.76 8.34
N GLU A 512 -8.74 -24.73 7.57
CA GLU A 512 -7.35 -24.48 7.15
C GLU A 512 -6.53 -23.81 8.26
N ASP A 513 -7.10 -22.81 8.95
CA ASP A 513 -6.48 -21.99 9.98
C ASP A 513 -7.46 -21.59 11.11
N PRO A 514 -7.62 -22.44 12.14
CA PRO A 514 -8.47 -22.13 13.29
C PRO A 514 -7.88 -21.08 14.24
N THR A 515 -6.67 -20.57 13.96
CA THR A 515 -5.93 -19.67 14.88
C THR A 515 -6.15 -18.19 14.62
N ARG A 516 -7.03 -17.83 13.68
CA ARG A 516 -7.35 -16.44 13.31
C ARG A 516 -8.86 -16.21 13.26
N TYR A 517 -9.25 -14.95 13.29
CA TYR A 517 -10.66 -14.57 13.19
C TYR A 517 -11.10 -14.44 11.73
N THR A 518 -12.32 -14.85 11.41
CA THR A 518 -13.00 -14.42 10.17
C THR A 518 -13.72 -13.09 10.39
N THR A 519 -13.79 -12.26 9.36
CA THR A 519 -14.53 -10.99 9.42
C THR A 519 -15.15 -10.61 8.09
N GLN A 520 -16.10 -9.67 8.13
CA GLN A 520 -16.85 -9.16 7.00
C GLN A 520 -16.88 -7.63 7.04
N ALA A 521 -16.85 -6.98 5.88
CA ALA A 521 -17.11 -5.55 5.72
C ALA A 521 -18.49 -5.36 5.07
N THR A 522 -19.37 -4.59 5.69
CA THR A 522 -20.75 -4.37 5.18
C THR A 522 -21.17 -2.90 5.25
N ASP A 523 -21.94 -2.46 4.27
CA ASP A 523 -22.57 -1.15 4.21
C ASP A 523 -24.11 -1.24 4.29
N GLN A 524 -24.70 -2.43 4.43
CA GLN A 524 -26.12 -2.65 4.15
C GLN A 524 -27.08 -1.86 5.08
N PHE A 525 -27.78 -0.87 4.52
CA PHE A 525 -28.84 -0.08 5.17
C PHE A 525 -30.23 -0.68 4.85
N GLU A 526 -30.78 -1.45 5.79
CA GLU A 526 -32.23 -1.61 6.02
C GLU A 526 -33.14 -2.19 4.90
N ALA A 527 -32.68 -2.48 3.68
CA ALA A 527 -33.59 -3.00 2.65
C ALA A 527 -33.80 -4.52 2.68
N HIS A 528 -32.77 -5.36 2.88
CA HIS A 528 -32.91 -6.83 2.88
C HIS A 528 -32.15 -7.49 4.06
N SER A 529 -32.90 -7.92 5.07
CA SER A 529 -32.47 -8.27 6.43
C SER A 529 -31.86 -9.67 6.62
N SER A 530 -30.71 -10.00 6.01
CA SER A 530 -30.10 -11.32 6.27
C SER A 530 -28.58 -11.37 6.45
N TYR A 531 -27.85 -10.26 6.43
CA TYR A 531 -26.41 -10.26 6.77
C TYR A 531 -26.16 -10.70 8.23
N GLU A 532 -27.15 -10.46 9.11
CA GLU A 532 -27.14 -10.91 10.51
C GLU A 532 -27.02 -12.45 10.64
N ASN A 533 -27.41 -13.19 9.60
CA ASN A 533 -27.31 -14.65 9.53
C ASN A 533 -26.07 -15.14 8.76
N TRP A 534 -25.18 -14.26 8.30
CA TRP A 534 -23.98 -14.66 7.58
C TRP A 534 -22.85 -14.99 8.55
N SER A 535 -22.24 -16.16 8.37
CA SER A 535 -21.16 -16.66 9.23
C SER A 535 -19.91 -15.79 9.17
N SER A 536 -19.50 -15.29 10.34
CA SER A 536 -18.15 -14.78 10.62
C SER A 536 -17.97 -14.63 12.13
N ASP A 537 -16.72 -14.65 12.61
CA ASP A 537 -16.45 -14.36 14.02
C ASP A 537 -16.71 -12.88 14.36
N LEU A 538 -16.31 -11.97 13.48
CA LEU A 538 -16.34 -10.52 13.67
C LEU A 538 -17.09 -9.84 12.53
N ILE A 539 -17.45 -8.57 12.71
CA ILE A 539 -17.99 -7.71 11.65
C ILE A 539 -17.44 -6.30 11.74
N SER A 540 -17.31 -5.65 10.59
CA SER A 540 -17.04 -4.22 10.49
C SER A 540 -17.96 -3.54 9.49
N TRP A 541 -18.24 -2.27 9.74
CA TRP A 541 -19.11 -1.49 8.89
C TRP A 541 -18.35 -0.49 8.04
N ASN A 542 -18.77 -0.36 6.79
CA ASN A 542 -18.44 0.73 5.90
C ASN A 542 -19.47 1.84 6.15
N ILE A 543 -19.03 2.97 6.72
CA ILE A 543 -19.90 4.09 7.04
C ILE A 543 -19.31 5.42 6.59
N TYR A 544 -20.15 6.24 5.95
CA TYR A 544 -19.75 7.51 5.36
C TYR A 544 -20.73 8.64 5.75
N PRO A 545 -20.89 8.95 7.06
CA PRO A 545 -21.71 10.08 7.53
C PRO A 545 -21.27 11.38 6.86
N SER A 546 -22.22 12.24 6.53
CA SER A 546 -22.00 13.54 5.84
C SER A 546 -21.41 13.44 4.43
N TRP A 547 -21.10 12.23 3.95
CA TRP A 547 -20.63 11.96 2.59
C TRP A 547 -21.70 11.20 1.79
N TYR A 548 -21.87 9.90 2.04
CA TYR A 548 -22.93 9.09 1.41
C TYR A 548 -24.18 8.95 2.28
N MET A 549 -24.11 9.36 3.55
CA MET A 549 -25.12 9.11 4.56
C MET A 549 -25.45 10.38 5.32
N GLU A 550 -26.55 10.37 6.07
CA GLU A 550 -26.91 11.44 6.98
C GLU A 550 -25.77 11.74 7.98
N PRO A 551 -25.57 13.02 8.37
CA PRO A 551 -24.55 13.39 9.35
C PRO A 551 -24.70 12.69 10.70
N GLY A 552 -23.57 12.53 11.41
CA GLY A 552 -23.53 11.95 12.75
C GLY A 552 -22.86 10.59 12.81
N PHE A 553 -21.53 10.57 12.86
CA PHE A 553 -20.74 9.34 12.97
C PHE A 553 -21.09 8.52 14.20
N GLY A 554 -21.14 9.17 15.37
CA GLY A 554 -21.44 8.49 16.62
C GLY A 554 -22.86 7.92 16.67
N LEU A 555 -23.84 8.66 16.15
CA LEU A 555 -25.23 8.20 16.09
C LEU A 555 -25.37 6.92 15.24
N LEU A 556 -24.70 6.89 14.09
CA LEU A 556 -24.72 5.72 13.22
C LEU A 556 -24.03 4.53 13.89
N MET A 557 -22.86 4.73 14.50
CA MET A 557 -22.14 3.66 15.20
C MET A 557 -22.89 3.11 16.40
N ASP A 558 -23.52 3.97 17.21
CA ASP A 558 -24.36 3.55 18.34
C ASP A 558 -25.53 2.67 17.87
N LYS A 559 -26.16 3.05 16.75
CA LYS A 559 -27.23 2.27 16.14
C LYS A 559 -26.74 0.90 15.67
N ARG A 560 -25.56 0.83 15.03
CA ARG A 560 -24.96 -0.45 14.60
C ARG A 560 -24.58 -1.32 15.78
N ARG A 561 -23.99 -0.74 16.82
CA ARG A 561 -23.64 -1.44 18.06
C ARG A 561 -24.86 -2.05 18.73
N ALA A 562 -25.99 -1.33 18.76
CA ALA A 562 -27.22 -1.84 19.37
C ALA A 562 -27.84 -3.03 18.61
N ALA A 563 -27.55 -3.19 17.32
CA ALA A 563 -28.09 -4.24 16.47
C ALA A 563 -27.17 -5.47 16.33
N GLU A 564 -25.90 -5.35 16.70
CA GLU A 564 -24.89 -6.38 16.43
C GLU A 564 -24.51 -7.15 17.70
N THR A 565 -24.35 -8.46 17.55
CA THR A 565 -23.97 -9.37 18.65
C THR A 565 -22.51 -9.77 18.60
N ARG A 566 -21.88 -9.69 17.41
CA ARG A 566 -20.44 -9.88 17.21
C ARG A 566 -19.66 -8.63 17.63
N PRO A 567 -18.36 -8.75 17.91
CA PRO A 567 -17.51 -7.58 18.06
C PRO A 567 -17.51 -6.72 16.79
N LEU A 568 -17.66 -5.41 16.99
CA LEU A 568 -17.96 -4.44 15.94
C LEU A 568 -16.76 -3.53 15.65
N GLY A 569 -16.39 -3.42 14.38
CA GLY A 569 -15.36 -2.51 13.87
C GLY A 569 -15.90 -1.54 12.82
N VAL A 570 -15.02 -0.69 12.28
CA VAL A 570 -15.32 0.21 11.15
C VAL A 570 -14.28 -0.03 10.06
N SER A 571 -14.68 -0.67 8.98
CA SER A 571 -13.79 -1.11 7.90
C SER A 571 -13.53 -0.02 6.87
N GLU A 572 -14.42 0.97 6.79
CA GLU A 572 -14.27 2.14 5.92
C GLU A 572 -15.02 3.35 6.47
N TYR A 573 -14.39 4.52 6.43
CA TYR A 573 -15.00 5.82 6.66
C TYR A 573 -14.10 6.94 6.13
N GLY A 574 -14.69 8.09 5.82
CA GLY A 574 -13.96 9.27 5.37
C GLY A 574 -14.73 10.11 4.36
N ALA A 575 -14.03 11.02 3.70
CA ALA A 575 -14.57 11.85 2.63
C ALA A 575 -13.49 12.20 1.60
N GLY A 576 -13.92 12.57 0.41
CA GLY A 576 -13.03 12.98 -0.68
C GLY A 576 -12.39 14.35 -0.41
N ALA A 577 -11.17 14.55 -0.91
CA ALA A 577 -10.49 15.85 -0.92
C ALA A 577 -9.60 16.04 -2.14
N ASN A 578 -9.60 17.25 -2.69
CA ASN A 578 -8.65 17.71 -3.69
C ASN A 578 -7.74 18.79 -3.09
N ILE A 579 -6.44 18.56 -3.15
CA ILE A 579 -5.39 19.45 -2.60
C ILE A 579 -5.31 20.84 -3.24
N ARG A 580 -6.12 21.11 -4.27
CA ARG A 580 -6.24 22.41 -4.95
C ARG A 580 -7.53 23.15 -4.60
N GLN A 581 -8.43 22.50 -3.87
CA GLN A 581 -9.74 23.03 -3.54
C GLN A 581 -9.77 23.35 -2.06
N HIS A 582 -10.14 24.59 -1.74
CA HIS A 582 -10.13 25.07 -0.38
C HIS A 582 -11.38 25.89 -0.08
N ALA A 583 -11.90 25.72 1.12
CA ALA A 583 -13.07 26.45 1.59
C ALA A 583 -12.90 26.86 3.04
N LEU A 584 -13.43 28.04 3.38
CA LEU A 584 -13.58 28.44 4.76
C LEU A 584 -14.95 27.91 5.24
N HIS A 585 -14.95 26.87 6.07
CA HIS A 585 -16.15 26.22 6.62
C HIS A 585 -17.06 25.54 5.57
N PRO A 586 -16.54 24.56 4.79
CA PRO A 586 -17.36 23.84 3.83
C PRO A 586 -18.50 23.08 4.51
N THR A 587 -19.67 23.11 3.90
CA THR A 587 -20.86 22.42 4.41
C THR A 587 -21.21 21.17 3.60
N CYS A 588 -21.97 20.26 4.22
CA CYS A 588 -22.48 19.07 3.54
C CYS A 588 -23.46 19.41 2.40
N ASP A 589 -23.99 20.64 2.33
CA ASP A 589 -24.86 21.09 1.24
C ASP A 589 -24.08 21.55 0.00
N GLU A 590 -22.83 21.98 0.19
CA GLU A 590 -21.95 22.45 -0.90
C GLU A 590 -21.12 21.31 -1.47
N VAL A 591 -20.76 20.33 -0.63
CA VAL A 591 -19.94 19.20 -0.99
C VAL A 591 -20.83 18.02 -1.37
N ARG A 592 -20.60 17.42 -2.54
CA ARG A 592 -21.37 16.29 -3.07
C ARG A 592 -20.41 15.20 -3.47
N PRO A 593 -20.58 13.93 -3.07
CA PRO A 593 -19.62 12.87 -3.36
C PRO A 593 -19.28 12.66 -4.84
N ASN A 594 -20.27 12.86 -5.72
CA ASN A 594 -20.11 12.76 -7.17
C ASN A 594 -19.92 14.13 -7.85
N GLY A 595 -19.67 15.17 -7.06
CA GLY A 595 -19.53 16.55 -7.51
C GLY A 595 -18.08 16.93 -7.81
N SER A 596 -17.89 18.08 -8.45
CA SER A 596 -16.56 18.58 -8.80
C SER A 596 -15.85 19.34 -7.67
N TRP A 597 -16.47 19.45 -6.49
CA TRP A 597 -16.01 20.31 -5.38
C TRP A 597 -15.85 19.53 -4.06
N HIS A 598 -14.63 19.10 -3.77
CA HIS A 598 -14.23 18.39 -2.56
C HIS A 598 -13.07 19.16 -1.87
N PRO A 599 -13.35 20.27 -1.16
CA PRO A 599 -12.31 21.05 -0.49
C PRO A 599 -11.64 20.26 0.63
N GLU A 600 -10.34 20.45 0.80
CA GLU A 600 -9.54 19.68 1.76
C GLU A 600 -10.00 19.84 3.22
N GLU A 601 -10.51 21.02 3.57
CA GLU A 601 -11.05 21.32 4.90
C GLU A 601 -12.29 20.45 5.22
N PHE A 602 -13.08 20.06 4.22
CA PHE A 602 -14.24 19.19 4.45
C PHE A 602 -13.80 17.79 4.89
N GLN A 603 -12.80 17.22 4.22
CA GLN A 603 -12.22 15.94 4.63
C GLN A 603 -11.69 16.03 6.07
N CYS A 604 -11.02 17.12 6.44
CA CYS A 604 -10.57 17.36 7.81
C CYS A 604 -11.71 17.33 8.82
N ASP A 605 -12.80 18.05 8.58
CA ASP A 605 -13.96 18.11 9.47
C ASP A 605 -14.61 16.73 9.68
N ILE A 606 -14.76 15.93 8.60
CA ILE A 606 -15.30 14.56 8.68
C ILE A 606 -14.41 13.63 9.51
N HIS A 607 -13.09 13.68 9.29
CA HIS A 607 -12.18 12.83 10.05
C HIS A 607 -12.03 13.27 11.51
N GLU A 608 -12.13 14.58 11.82
CA GLU A 608 -12.17 15.07 13.20
C GLU A 608 -13.38 14.53 13.98
N GLU A 609 -14.57 14.54 13.36
CA GLU A 609 -15.79 13.98 13.96
C GLU A 609 -15.63 12.48 14.24
N ALA A 610 -15.20 11.71 13.23
CA ALA A 610 -15.03 10.27 13.36
C ALA A 610 -14.01 9.91 14.44
N LEU A 611 -12.86 10.58 14.45
CA LEU A 611 -11.78 10.28 15.39
C LEU A 611 -12.14 10.64 16.83
N ALA A 612 -12.89 11.72 17.05
CA ALA A 612 -13.39 12.08 18.38
C ALA A 612 -14.27 10.98 18.98
N TYR A 613 -15.10 10.34 18.16
CA TYR A 613 -15.90 9.20 18.59
C TYR A 613 -15.02 7.95 18.77
N ILE A 614 -14.22 7.56 17.76
CA ILE A 614 -13.41 6.33 17.80
C ILE A 614 -12.44 6.29 19.00
N ASN A 615 -11.85 7.43 19.37
CA ASN A 615 -10.90 7.49 20.48
C ASN A 615 -11.56 7.29 21.87
N THR A 616 -12.88 7.44 21.96
CA THR A 616 -13.61 7.32 23.24
C THR A 616 -14.41 6.01 23.37
N HIS A 617 -14.41 5.17 22.33
CA HIS A 617 -15.21 3.95 22.25
C HIS A 617 -14.31 2.71 22.10
N PRO A 618 -13.77 2.16 23.21
CA PRO A 618 -12.79 1.08 23.18
C PRO A 618 -13.31 -0.23 22.57
N TRP A 619 -14.62 -0.45 22.55
CA TRP A 619 -15.25 -1.63 21.93
C TRP A 619 -15.06 -1.69 20.41
N ILE A 620 -14.69 -0.58 19.76
CA ILE A 620 -14.35 -0.54 18.33
C ILE A 620 -13.00 -1.26 18.14
N TRP A 621 -13.07 -2.55 17.80
CA TRP A 621 -11.89 -3.41 17.74
C TRP A 621 -10.91 -3.00 16.64
N SER A 622 -11.43 -2.47 15.52
CA SER A 622 -10.64 -1.87 14.43
C SER A 622 -11.31 -0.65 13.81
N SER A 623 -10.49 0.26 13.30
CA SER A 623 -10.91 1.38 12.46
C SER A 623 -9.97 1.55 11.27
N SER A 624 -10.51 1.55 10.05
CA SER A 624 -9.80 1.81 8.80
C SER A 624 -10.33 3.07 8.14
N ALA A 625 -9.54 4.14 8.12
CA ALA A 625 -9.86 5.27 7.27
C ALA A 625 -9.72 4.83 5.80
N TRP A 626 -10.75 5.12 4.99
CA TRP A 626 -10.75 4.84 3.56
C TRP A 626 -10.32 6.12 2.84
N SER A 627 -9.07 6.23 2.38
CA SER A 627 -8.01 5.20 2.31
C SER A 627 -6.64 5.82 2.59
N LEU A 628 -5.55 5.03 2.56
CA LEU A 628 -4.21 5.59 2.69
C LEU A 628 -3.82 6.47 1.50
N PHE A 629 -4.10 6.01 0.28
CA PHE A 629 -3.75 6.68 -0.97
C PHE A 629 -4.99 6.92 -1.82
N ASP A 630 -5.04 8.06 -2.51
CA ASP A 630 -5.97 8.24 -3.63
C ASP A 630 -5.70 7.14 -4.66
N PHE A 631 -6.74 6.67 -5.33
CA PHE A 631 -6.59 5.59 -6.29
C PHE A 631 -7.54 5.66 -7.49
N SER A 632 -7.17 4.97 -8.56
CA SER A 632 -7.92 4.98 -9.82
C SER A 632 -9.16 4.07 -9.80
N VAL A 633 -10.23 4.60 -10.40
CA VAL A 633 -11.51 3.90 -10.63
C VAL A 633 -12.11 4.39 -11.94
N ASP A 634 -11.93 3.62 -13.02
CA ASP A 634 -12.25 3.94 -14.42
C ASP A 634 -13.69 4.43 -14.67
N HIS A 635 -14.63 4.05 -13.81
CA HIS A 635 -16.04 4.44 -13.96
C HIS A 635 -16.48 5.61 -13.05
N ARG A 636 -15.57 6.18 -12.23
CA ARG A 636 -15.89 7.37 -11.42
C ARG A 636 -15.94 8.63 -12.30
N PRO A 637 -17.03 9.43 -12.23
CA PRO A 637 -17.17 10.65 -13.01
C PRO A 637 -16.16 11.72 -12.53
N SER A 638 -16.33 12.98 -12.95
CA SER A 638 -15.44 14.10 -12.57
C SER A 638 -15.55 14.51 -11.09
N GLU A 639 -15.29 13.58 -10.17
CA GLU A 639 -15.22 13.79 -8.72
C GLU A 639 -14.07 14.73 -8.39
N ALA A 640 -14.34 15.76 -7.60
CA ALA A 640 -13.40 16.84 -7.28
C ALA A 640 -12.68 17.46 -8.50
N GLY A 641 -13.32 17.45 -9.67
CA GLY A 641 -12.76 17.99 -10.90
C GLY A 641 -11.71 17.10 -11.58
N ARG A 642 -11.65 15.81 -11.24
CA ARG A 642 -10.85 14.81 -11.95
C ARG A 642 -11.69 13.58 -12.28
N PHE A 643 -11.51 13.05 -13.49
CA PHE A 643 -12.14 11.80 -13.90
C PHE A 643 -11.39 10.62 -13.29
N GLU A 644 -12.13 9.53 -13.06
CA GLU A 644 -11.62 8.21 -12.73
C GLU A 644 -10.81 8.12 -11.43
N LEU A 645 -10.99 9.05 -10.48
CA LEU A 645 -10.20 9.10 -9.27
C LEU A 645 -11.08 9.00 -8.02
N ASN A 646 -10.85 7.99 -7.20
CA ASN A 646 -11.29 8.04 -5.81
C ASN A 646 -10.29 8.88 -5.01
N ASN A 647 -10.76 10.05 -4.56
CA ASN A 647 -9.91 11.06 -3.92
C ASN A 647 -10.05 11.13 -2.39
N LYS A 648 -10.47 10.04 -1.75
CA LYS A 648 -10.63 9.94 -0.29
C LYS A 648 -9.32 9.66 0.44
N GLY A 649 -8.24 9.35 -0.29
CA GLY A 649 -6.94 9.05 0.28
C GLY A 649 -6.41 10.16 1.17
N LEU A 650 -5.69 9.80 2.22
CA LEU A 650 -4.93 10.74 3.07
C LEU A 650 -3.66 11.24 2.38
N VAL A 651 -3.23 10.57 1.31
CA VAL A 651 -2.07 10.90 0.49
C VAL A 651 -2.45 10.79 -0.99
N THR A 652 -1.88 11.65 -1.83
CA THR A 652 -2.13 11.63 -3.28
C THR A 652 -1.68 10.32 -3.95
N ARG A 653 -2.26 10.01 -5.11
CA ARG A 653 -2.01 8.78 -5.88
C ARG A 653 -0.53 8.57 -6.22
N ASP A 654 0.23 9.64 -6.45
CA ASP A 654 1.68 9.62 -6.70
C ASP A 654 2.56 9.44 -5.45
N ARG A 655 1.96 9.40 -4.24
CA ARG A 655 2.59 9.37 -2.90
C ARG A 655 3.29 10.67 -2.48
N ARG A 656 3.23 11.74 -3.28
CA ARG A 656 4.04 12.95 -3.03
C ARG A 656 3.45 13.90 -1.99
N THR A 657 2.12 14.01 -1.94
CA THR A 657 1.46 15.00 -1.08
C THR A 657 0.61 14.32 -0.02
N ARG A 658 0.97 14.53 1.24
CA ARG A 658 0.10 14.23 2.38
C ARG A 658 -0.93 15.34 2.53
N LYS A 659 -2.20 14.95 2.54
CA LYS A 659 -3.33 15.85 2.78
C LYS A 659 -3.39 16.25 4.25
N ASP A 660 -4.13 17.29 4.57
CA ASP A 660 -4.18 17.81 5.94
C ASP A 660 -4.74 16.76 6.92
N ALA A 661 -5.72 15.95 6.52
CA ALA A 661 -6.27 14.86 7.32
C ALA A 661 -5.23 13.78 7.69
N PHE A 662 -4.14 13.59 6.92
CA PHE A 662 -3.03 12.72 7.31
C PHE A 662 -2.46 13.13 8.67
N TYR A 663 -2.30 14.43 8.88
CA TYR A 663 -1.67 14.96 10.09
C TYR A 663 -2.60 14.91 11.31
N LEU A 664 -3.93 14.88 11.11
CA LEU A 664 -4.87 14.60 12.20
C LEU A 664 -4.61 13.21 12.79
N TYR A 665 -4.52 12.20 11.93
CA TYR A 665 -4.23 10.83 12.35
C TYR A 665 -2.84 10.71 12.95
N LYS A 666 -1.81 11.31 12.33
CA LYS A 666 -0.46 11.37 12.91
C LYS A 666 -0.46 11.98 14.31
N ALA A 667 -1.28 13.01 14.56
CA ALA A 667 -1.40 13.66 15.86
C ALA A 667 -1.93 12.72 16.96
N ASN A 668 -2.76 11.74 16.58
CA ASN A 668 -3.42 10.83 17.51
C ASN A 668 -2.72 9.46 17.61
N TRP A 669 -2.01 9.05 16.57
CA TRP A 669 -1.50 7.68 16.46
C TRP A 669 0.01 7.62 16.61
N ASN A 670 0.77 8.58 16.06
CA ASN A 670 2.23 8.56 16.08
C ASN A 670 2.81 9.46 17.17
N HIS A 671 2.66 9.12 18.46
CA HIS A 671 3.26 9.92 19.53
C HIS A 671 4.79 9.82 19.60
N ALA A 672 5.41 8.90 18.85
CA ALA A 672 6.84 8.66 18.83
C ALA A 672 7.62 9.72 18.03
N ASP A 673 6.96 10.36 17.05
CA ASP A 673 7.53 11.40 16.21
C ASP A 673 6.82 12.74 16.46
N PRO A 674 7.31 13.57 17.39
CA PRO A 674 6.75 14.90 17.66
C PRO A 674 6.67 15.76 16.40
N PHE A 675 5.54 16.43 16.16
CA PHE A 675 5.39 17.35 15.04
C PHE A 675 4.34 18.43 15.31
N VAL A 676 4.34 19.46 14.46
CA VAL A 676 3.27 20.47 14.38
C VAL A 676 2.98 20.72 12.90
N HIS A 677 1.70 20.80 12.53
CA HIS A 677 1.25 21.02 11.14
C HIS A 677 0.19 22.11 11.08
N LEU A 678 0.45 23.16 10.30
CA LEU A 678 -0.55 24.18 9.99
C LEU A 678 -1.56 23.63 8.97
N VAL A 679 -2.82 23.49 9.38
CA VAL A 679 -3.91 23.07 8.49
C VAL A 679 -4.21 24.18 7.48
N SER A 680 -4.61 23.80 6.27
CA SER A 680 -4.87 24.70 5.14
C SER A 680 -3.64 25.49 4.69
N LYS A 681 -2.44 24.90 4.82
CA LYS A 681 -1.18 25.51 4.37
C LYS A 681 -1.15 25.79 2.86
N ARG A 682 -1.89 24.99 2.06
CA ARG A 682 -2.08 25.17 0.61
C ARG A 682 -3.15 26.21 0.26
N TYR A 683 -3.99 26.63 1.22
CA TYR A 683 -5.01 27.67 1.01
C TYR A 683 -4.38 29.08 1.08
N HIS A 684 -3.57 29.41 0.07
CA HIS A 684 -2.71 30.60 0.05
C HIS A 684 -3.47 31.93 0.01
N VAL A 685 -4.66 31.98 -0.60
CA VAL A 685 -5.43 33.21 -0.82
C VAL A 685 -6.83 33.01 -0.29
N ARG A 686 -7.27 33.86 0.64
CA ARG A 686 -8.56 33.77 1.33
C ARG A 686 -9.40 35.01 1.06
N ALA A 687 -10.50 34.82 0.36
CA ALA A 687 -11.50 35.87 0.09
C ALA A 687 -12.33 36.22 1.34
N GLU A 688 -12.41 35.31 2.31
CA GLU A 688 -13.24 35.46 3.51
C GLU A 688 -12.45 35.32 4.82
N GLY A 689 -13.00 35.91 5.89
CA GLY A 689 -12.41 35.99 7.22
C GLY A 689 -13.19 36.95 8.15
N PRO A 690 -12.87 37.03 9.45
CA PRO A 690 -11.74 36.38 10.13
C PRO A 690 -11.76 34.85 10.04
N THR A 691 -10.57 34.23 10.10
CA THR A 691 -10.40 32.77 10.03
C THR A 691 -9.60 32.27 11.22
N ASP A 692 -9.92 31.06 11.65
CA ASP A 692 -9.19 30.37 12.71
C ASP A 692 -7.91 29.74 12.14
N ILE A 693 -6.83 29.78 12.90
CA ILE A 693 -5.63 29.01 12.57
C ILE A 693 -5.77 27.65 13.25
N ARG A 694 -6.11 26.63 12.46
CA ARG A 694 -6.18 25.24 12.90
C ARG A 694 -4.81 24.56 12.74
N ILE A 695 -4.44 23.76 13.74
CA ILE A 695 -3.15 23.07 13.82
C ILE A 695 -3.37 21.64 14.28
N TYR A 696 -2.72 20.68 13.63
CA TYR A 696 -2.62 19.30 14.11
C TYR A 696 -1.26 19.05 14.73
N SER A 697 -1.23 18.46 15.92
CA SER A 697 0.01 18.17 16.64
C SER A 697 -0.20 17.10 17.72
N ASN A 698 0.81 16.25 17.89
CA ASN A 698 0.92 15.32 19.02
C ASN A 698 1.78 15.89 20.18
N THR A 699 2.14 17.17 20.15
CA THR A 699 2.93 17.84 21.19
C THR A 699 2.06 18.31 22.36
N ASP A 700 2.67 18.56 23.52
CA ASP A 700 1.93 18.88 24.75
C ASP A 700 1.48 20.35 24.78
N ARG A 701 2.21 21.22 24.08
CA ARG A 701 1.90 22.64 23.94
C ARG A 701 2.18 23.13 22.54
N VAL A 702 1.26 23.92 22.00
CA VAL A 702 1.36 24.54 20.68
C VAL A 702 1.15 26.05 20.79
N TRP A 703 1.98 26.84 20.10
CA TRP A 703 1.76 28.27 19.94
C TRP A 703 2.10 28.71 18.53
N VAL A 704 1.58 29.87 18.12
CA VAL A 704 1.93 30.50 16.85
C VAL A 704 2.67 31.80 17.07
N LYS A 705 3.47 32.19 16.09
CA LYS A 705 3.89 33.58 15.87
C LYS A 705 3.29 34.06 14.57
N ILE A 706 2.69 35.25 14.56
CA ILE A 706 2.03 35.81 13.38
C ILE A 706 2.64 37.19 13.08
N SER A 707 3.01 37.42 11.82
CA SER A 707 3.37 38.73 11.27
C SER A 707 2.39 39.09 10.16
N HIS A 708 1.88 40.32 10.18
CA HIS A 708 1.01 40.90 9.15
C HIS A 708 1.76 42.02 8.44
N ASP A 709 1.95 41.92 7.13
CA ASP A 709 2.66 42.89 6.28
C ASP A 709 4.04 43.31 6.82
N GLY A 710 4.78 42.34 7.40
CA GLY A 710 6.11 42.53 7.95
C GLY A 710 6.14 43.20 9.33
N MET A 711 4.99 43.43 9.97
CA MET A 711 4.89 43.94 11.33
C MET A 711 5.45 42.95 12.36
N PRO A 712 5.85 43.42 13.57
CA PRO A 712 6.42 42.56 14.59
C PRO A 712 5.58 41.32 14.90
N GLN A 713 6.26 40.20 15.14
CA GLN A 713 5.60 38.92 15.42
C GLN A 713 4.85 38.95 16.75
N THR A 714 3.57 38.57 16.73
CA THR A 714 2.79 38.33 17.95
C THR A 714 2.79 36.85 18.27
N LYS A 715 3.26 36.47 19.47
CA LYS A 715 3.15 35.08 19.98
C LYS A 715 1.75 34.87 20.57
N ILE A 716 1.06 33.82 20.14
CA ILE A 716 -0.28 33.47 20.62
C ILE A 716 -0.31 31.98 20.98
N GLN A 717 -0.73 31.66 22.20
CA GLN A 717 -0.92 30.28 22.64
C GLN A 717 -2.14 29.68 21.94
N ALA A 718 -2.00 28.48 21.36
CA ALA A 718 -3.12 27.78 20.75
C ALA A 718 -3.97 27.06 21.82
N GLU A 719 -5.28 27.04 21.60
CA GLU A 719 -6.26 26.36 22.44
C GLU A 719 -6.33 24.88 22.03
N TYR A 720 -6.11 23.96 22.97
CA TYR A 720 -6.29 22.53 22.72
C TYR A 720 -7.78 22.17 22.68
N ARG A 721 -8.22 21.56 21.57
CA ARG A 721 -9.62 21.17 21.32
C ARG A 721 -9.85 19.66 21.43
N GLY A 722 -8.84 18.89 21.86
CA GLY A 722 -8.90 17.43 21.93
C GLY A 722 -8.36 16.77 20.66
N ASN A 723 -8.03 15.47 20.74
CA ASN A 723 -7.58 14.65 19.61
C ASN A 723 -6.50 15.30 18.74
N GLY A 724 -5.50 15.92 19.37
CA GLY A 724 -4.39 16.56 18.66
C GLY A 724 -4.76 17.82 17.86
N VAL A 725 -5.98 18.36 18.01
CA VAL A 725 -6.44 19.58 17.35
C VAL A 725 -6.17 20.79 18.24
N PHE A 726 -5.51 21.79 17.69
CA PHE A 726 -5.26 23.08 18.32
C PHE A 726 -5.80 24.22 17.44
N VAL A 727 -6.32 25.26 18.07
CA VAL A 727 -6.94 26.39 17.35
C VAL A 727 -6.47 27.73 17.93
N VAL A 728 -6.19 28.69 17.06
CA VAL A 728 -6.05 30.11 17.43
C VAL A 728 -7.18 30.88 16.75
N PRO A 729 -8.23 31.27 17.49
CA PRO A 729 -9.45 31.78 16.89
C PRO A 729 -9.33 33.21 16.37
N GLY A 730 -10.15 33.56 15.37
CA GLY A 730 -10.42 34.95 14.98
C GLY A 730 -9.22 35.72 14.41
N GLN A 731 -8.34 35.05 13.68
CA GLN A 731 -7.15 35.66 13.05
C GLN A 731 -7.47 36.16 11.64
N MET A 732 -6.52 36.86 11.02
CA MET A 732 -6.64 37.43 9.67
C MET A 732 -7.86 38.35 9.48
N GLN A 733 -8.06 39.26 10.43
CA GLN A 733 -9.16 40.22 10.40
C GLN A 733 -8.99 41.22 9.25
N GLU A 734 -7.77 41.70 9.03
CA GLU A 734 -7.47 42.70 8.02
C GLU A 734 -6.92 42.07 6.73
N PRO A 735 -7.22 42.63 5.54
CA PRO A 735 -6.55 42.26 4.30
C PRO A 735 -5.02 42.44 4.39
N GLY A 736 -4.27 41.60 3.67
CA GLY A 736 -2.82 41.65 3.62
C GLY A 736 -2.15 40.29 3.69
N ILE A 737 -0.82 40.29 3.83
CA ILE A 737 0.00 39.08 3.87
C ILE A 737 0.29 38.71 5.32
N TYR A 738 -0.08 37.49 5.69
CA TYR A 738 0.18 36.88 6.98
C TYR A 738 1.26 35.83 6.85
N THR A 739 2.36 36.00 7.59
CA THR A 739 3.33 34.92 7.80
C THR A 739 3.08 34.31 9.17
N VAL A 740 2.81 33.01 9.19
CA VAL A 740 2.46 32.26 10.40
C VAL A 740 3.52 31.19 10.63
N TRP A 741 4.02 31.12 11.85
CA TRP A 741 4.90 30.05 12.32
C TRP A 741 4.22 29.33 13.47
N ALA A 742 3.97 28.04 13.34
CA ALA A 742 3.50 27.18 14.43
C ALA A 742 4.69 26.49 15.10
N TYR A 743 4.63 26.34 16.41
CA TYR A 743 5.66 25.73 17.22
C TYR A 743 5.01 24.72 18.18
N GLY A 744 5.69 23.59 18.41
CA GLY A 744 5.28 22.58 19.38
C GLY A 744 6.37 22.30 20.41
N SER A 745 5.96 21.89 21.61
CA SER A 745 6.83 21.43 22.69
C SER A 745 6.35 20.11 23.33
N THR A 746 7.30 19.20 23.60
CA THR A 746 7.08 17.91 24.26
C THR A 746 7.48 17.86 25.73
N ASP A 747 7.96 18.96 26.31
CA ASP A 747 8.37 19.03 27.73
C ASP A 747 7.44 19.91 28.58
N GLY A 748 6.33 20.36 27.98
CA GLY A 748 5.35 21.24 28.63
C GLY A 748 5.83 22.69 28.86
N CYS A 749 7.04 23.04 28.41
CA CYS A 749 7.62 24.38 28.47
C CYS A 749 7.58 25.08 27.10
N ASP A 750 7.96 26.35 27.05
CA ASP A 750 8.07 27.15 25.82
C ASP A 750 9.34 26.85 25.00
N THR A 751 9.91 25.65 25.15
CA THR A 751 11.06 25.18 24.39
C THR A 751 10.60 24.72 23.00
N GLU A 752 11.15 25.34 21.96
CA GLU A 752 10.84 24.96 20.59
C GLU A 752 11.46 23.59 20.29
N THR A 753 10.62 22.55 20.17
CA THR A 753 11.08 21.22 19.73
C THR A 753 10.80 20.97 18.26
N VAL A 754 9.70 21.52 17.74
CA VAL A 754 9.26 21.38 16.35
C VAL A 754 8.60 22.66 15.84
N LYS A 755 8.64 22.87 14.52
CA LYS A 755 8.14 24.08 13.87
C LYS A 755 7.56 23.78 12.49
N ASP A 756 6.52 24.51 12.13
CA ASP A 756 5.98 24.62 10.77
C ASP A 756 5.67 26.09 10.44
N SER A 757 5.50 26.42 9.16
CA SER A 757 5.16 27.77 8.73
C SER A 757 4.36 27.83 7.45
N ALA A 758 3.49 28.83 7.33
CA ALA A 758 2.69 29.13 6.14
C ALA A 758 2.70 30.63 5.83
N ILE A 759 2.47 30.97 4.56
CA ILE A 759 2.21 32.33 4.11
C ILE A 759 0.80 32.33 3.50
N TRP A 760 -0.03 33.25 4.00
CA TRP A 760 -1.43 33.37 3.63
C TRP A 760 -1.75 34.82 3.28
N THR A 761 -2.59 35.02 2.27
CA THR A 761 -3.05 36.33 1.81
C THR A 761 -4.53 36.46 2.08
N ARG A 762 -4.92 37.46 2.85
CA ARG A 762 -6.32 37.85 3.06
C ARG A 762 -6.68 38.92 2.02
N LEU A 763 -7.65 38.66 1.16
CA LEU A 763 -8.13 39.65 0.19
C LEU A 763 -9.06 40.66 0.85
N PRO A 764 -9.24 41.87 0.27
CA PRO A 764 -10.29 42.80 0.68
C PRO A 764 -11.69 42.16 0.60
N ASP A 765 -12.59 42.58 1.48
CA ASP A 765 -13.97 42.10 1.48
C ASP A 765 -14.68 42.45 0.16
N ASN A 766 -15.52 41.54 -0.33
CA ASN A 766 -16.23 41.63 -1.62
C ASN A 766 -15.33 41.56 -2.87
N THR A 767 -14.07 41.14 -2.74
CA THR A 767 -13.27 40.77 -3.89
C THR A 767 -13.80 39.44 -4.44
N VAL A 768 -14.45 39.46 -5.60
CA VAL A 768 -14.71 38.22 -6.34
C VAL A 768 -13.36 37.74 -6.85
N ALA A 769 -12.94 36.54 -6.44
CA ALA A 769 -11.81 35.88 -7.10
C ALA A 769 -12.23 35.66 -8.56
N ASP A 770 -11.73 36.49 -9.48
CA ASP A 770 -11.88 36.24 -10.91
C ASP A 770 -10.80 35.22 -11.28
N ASP A 771 -11.22 33.97 -11.49
CA ASP A 771 -10.34 32.85 -11.81
C ASP A 771 -9.67 32.95 -13.20
N ARG A 772 -9.88 34.07 -13.92
CA ARG A 772 -9.24 34.35 -15.21
C ARG A 772 -7.81 34.88 -14.98
N PRO A 773 -6.76 34.16 -15.46
CA PRO A 773 -5.38 34.63 -15.31
C PRO A 773 -5.18 35.97 -16.02
N SER A 774 -4.75 37.01 -15.28
CA SER A 774 -4.57 38.36 -15.84
C SER A 774 -3.11 38.77 -16.06
N ALA A 775 -2.17 38.05 -15.43
CA ALA A 775 -0.72 38.15 -15.67
C ALA A 775 0.04 36.96 -15.05
N THR A 776 1.20 36.66 -15.62
CA THR A 776 2.21 35.73 -15.07
C THR A 776 3.24 36.53 -14.28
N GLU A 777 3.39 36.22 -12.98
CA GLU A 777 4.46 36.78 -12.15
C GLU A 777 5.53 35.70 -11.87
N ILE A 778 6.82 36.06 -12.01
CA ILE A 778 7.97 35.19 -11.71
C ILE A 778 8.58 35.68 -10.38
N ARG A 779 8.63 34.82 -9.35
CA ARG A 779 9.27 35.11 -8.06
C ARG A 779 10.39 34.11 -7.73
N HIS A 780 11.45 34.60 -7.11
CA HIS A 780 12.60 33.81 -6.63
C HIS A 780 12.47 33.55 -5.12
N THR A 781 12.45 32.28 -4.71
CA THR A 781 12.30 31.85 -3.31
C THR A 781 13.47 30.97 -2.87
N GLY A 782 14.63 31.57 -2.67
CA GLY A 782 15.79 30.97 -2.00
C GLY A 782 16.23 31.81 -0.80
N GLU A 783 16.82 31.18 0.23
CA GLU A 783 17.41 31.90 1.36
C GLU A 783 18.51 32.89 0.92
N PRO A 784 18.73 34.00 1.66
CA PRO A 784 19.71 35.00 1.28
C PRO A 784 21.13 34.49 1.57
N ALA A 785 21.68 33.67 0.68
CA ALA A 785 23.13 33.56 0.57
C ALA A 785 23.63 34.89 0.00
N SER A 786 24.28 35.68 0.87
CA SER A 786 25.03 36.91 0.59
C SER A 786 25.40 37.14 -0.89
N ILE A 787 24.61 37.95 -1.60
CA ILE A 787 25.04 38.58 -2.85
C ILE A 787 25.36 40.03 -2.52
N VAL A 788 26.65 40.34 -2.48
CA VAL A 788 27.15 41.73 -2.47
C VAL A 788 26.88 42.30 -3.86
N ALA A 789 26.03 43.31 -3.94
CA ALA A 789 25.79 44.04 -5.17
C ALA A 789 27.08 44.74 -5.63
N HIS A 790 27.65 44.30 -6.75
CA HIS A 790 28.55 45.16 -7.51
C HIS A 790 27.70 46.09 -8.38
N GLU A 791 27.83 47.39 -8.13
CA GLU A 791 27.34 48.46 -9.01
C GLU A 791 28.00 48.28 -10.40
N ASN A 792 27.36 47.51 -11.31
CA ASN A 792 27.45 47.62 -12.79
C ASN A 792 26.88 46.42 -13.59
N SER A 793 26.07 45.52 -13.02
CA SER A 793 25.30 44.55 -13.84
C SER A 793 23.89 45.09 -14.09
N GLY A 794 23.71 45.80 -15.20
CA GLY A 794 22.44 46.35 -15.64
C GLY A 794 21.43 45.25 -16.02
N PHE A 795 20.40 45.09 -15.19
CA PHE A 795 19.13 44.54 -15.64
C PHE A 795 18.22 45.71 -16.01
N THR A 796 18.00 45.92 -17.30
CA THR A 796 16.93 46.80 -17.81
C THR A 796 15.81 45.94 -18.37
N PHE A 797 14.60 46.11 -17.84
CA PHE A 797 13.39 45.52 -18.39
C PHE A 797 12.95 46.33 -19.61
N ASP A 798 12.85 45.68 -20.77
CA ASP A 798 12.26 46.27 -21.98
C ASP A 798 10.73 46.38 -21.82
N THR A 799 10.21 47.59 -22.07
CA THR A 799 8.80 47.94 -22.05
C THR A 799 7.97 47.30 -23.18
N ALA A 800 8.61 46.64 -24.15
CA ALA A 800 7.93 46.03 -25.31
C ALA A 800 7.26 44.67 -25.03
N THR A 801 7.70 43.90 -24.02
CA THR A 801 7.13 42.57 -23.73
C THR A 801 5.84 42.62 -22.90
N ARG A 802 5.38 43.82 -22.51
CA ARG A 802 4.13 44.02 -21.74
C ARG A 802 2.84 43.89 -22.56
N ARG A 803 2.92 43.68 -23.87
CA ARG A 803 1.74 43.53 -24.73
C ARG A 803 1.93 42.38 -25.71
N MET A 804 1.84 41.15 -25.24
CA MET A 804 1.65 40.03 -26.15
C MET A 804 0.83 38.86 -25.60
N VAL A 805 0.04 39.03 -24.53
CA VAL A 805 -0.95 38.00 -24.12
C VAL A 805 -2.15 38.65 -23.44
N ALA A 806 -2.73 39.69 -24.06
CA ALA A 806 -3.87 40.43 -23.48
C ALA A 806 -5.23 40.03 -24.05
N ASP A 807 -5.32 39.19 -25.09
CA ASP A 807 -6.57 38.99 -25.84
C ASP A 807 -6.85 37.56 -26.35
N ARG A 808 -6.19 36.51 -25.84
CA ARG A 808 -6.52 35.11 -26.22
C ARG A 808 -6.46 34.16 -25.04
N GLU A 809 -7.38 33.19 -25.02
CA GLU A 809 -7.38 32.06 -24.09
C GLU A 809 -6.04 31.32 -24.15
N LEU A 810 -5.42 31.09 -23.00
CA LEU A 810 -4.14 30.38 -22.85
C LEU A 810 -4.17 28.94 -23.42
N SER A 811 -5.36 28.38 -23.63
CA SER A 811 -5.60 27.07 -24.23
C SER A 811 -5.28 26.98 -25.74
N GLN A 812 -4.93 28.08 -26.41
CA GLN A 812 -4.75 28.13 -27.88
C GLN A 812 -3.32 28.45 -28.36
N ILE A 813 -2.31 28.44 -27.47
CA ILE A 813 -0.92 28.77 -27.82
C ILE A 813 -0.13 27.49 -28.15
N THR A 814 0.54 27.47 -29.30
CA THR A 814 1.35 26.32 -29.74
C THR A 814 2.77 26.34 -29.15
N PRO A 815 3.47 25.20 -29.00
CA PRO A 815 4.83 25.14 -28.45
C PRO A 815 5.85 26.06 -29.17
N ALA A 816 5.75 26.20 -30.49
CA ALA A 816 6.61 27.09 -31.29
C ALA A 816 6.39 28.60 -31.02
N GLN A 817 5.31 28.96 -30.34
CA GLN A 817 5.02 30.33 -29.91
C GLN A 817 5.56 30.62 -28.50
N TRP A 818 5.69 29.59 -27.65
CA TRP A 818 6.35 29.69 -26.35
C TRP A 818 7.87 29.89 -26.49
N GLU A 819 8.52 29.22 -27.44
CA GLU A 819 9.96 29.41 -27.74
C GLU A 819 10.32 30.84 -28.17
N LYS A 820 9.36 31.60 -28.72
CA LYS A 820 9.58 33.01 -29.13
C LYS A 820 9.40 34.02 -28.00
N ALA A 821 8.88 33.62 -26.85
CA ALA A 821 8.51 34.53 -25.76
C ALA A 821 9.64 34.78 -24.74
N PHE A 822 10.72 33.99 -24.77
CA PHE A 822 11.86 34.12 -23.87
C PHE A 822 13.16 34.33 -24.66
N GLU A 823 13.79 35.50 -24.49
CA GLU A 823 15.12 35.82 -25.03
C GLU A 823 16.08 36.02 -23.86
N VAL A 824 17.15 35.22 -23.79
CA VAL A 824 18.27 35.43 -22.85
C VAL A 824 19.42 36.06 -23.62
N ARG A 825 19.92 37.22 -23.18
CA ARG A 825 21.13 37.86 -23.74
C ARG A 825 22.26 37.81 -22.72
N GLY A 826 23.28 37.00 -23.00
CA GLY A 826 24.50 36.80 -22.19
C GLY A 826 25.15 35.43 -22.50
N ASP A 827 26.36 35.18 -22.03
CA ASP A 827 27.18 33.98 -22.35
C ASP A 827 26.71 32.68 -21.67
N GLY A 828 25.41 32.51 -21.44
CA GLY A 828 24.79 31.28 -20.91
C GLY A 828 24.06 30.50 -22.00
N ARG A 829 24.03 29.17 -21.88
CA ARG A 829 23.28 28.27 -22.77
C ARG A 829 22.13 27.62 -22.00
N LEU A 830 20.92 27.66 -22.55
CA LEU A 830 19.75 26.90 -22.08
C LEU A 830 19.72 25.54 -22.79
N ASP A 831 19.69 24.44 -22.04
CA ASP A 831 19.28 23.14 -22.58
C ASP A 831 17.86 22.83 -22.08
N PHE A 832 16.93 22.64 -23.02
CA PHE A 832 15.53 22.34 -22.74
C PHE A 832 15.33 20.82 -22.62
N HIS A 833 15.03 20.34 -21.41
CA HIS A 833 14.39 19.04 -21.23
C HIS A 833 12.90 19.27 -20.95
N ALA A 834 12.12 19.49 -22.01
CA ALA A 834 10.67 19.57 -21.90
C ALA A 834 10.08 18.16 -21.77
N ILE A 835 9.68 17.77 -20.56
CA ILE A 835 8.63 16.76 -20.39
C ILE A 835 7.32 17.53 -20.55
N LEU A 836 6.67 17.40 -21.70
CA LEU A 836 5.33 17.93 -21.93
C LEU A 836 4.31 16.79 -21.73
N PRO A 837 3.45 16.83 -20.70
CA PRO A 837 2.17 16.13 -20.73
C PRO A 837 1.13 17.03 -21.40
N ALA A 838 0.31 16.43 -22.26
CA ALA A 838 -0.88 17.07 -22.80
C ALA A 838 -1.88 17.32 -21.67
N ASN A 839 -1.97 18.57 -21.20
CA ASN A 839 -3.13 19.26 -20.60
C ASN A 839 -2.64 20.48 -19.79
N LEU A 840 -2.58 21.65 -20.43
CA LEU A 840 -2.21 22.90 -19.76
C LEU A 840 -3.31 23.33 -18.78
N THR A 841 -2.96 23.45 -17.49
CA THR A 841 -3.74 24.20 -16.48
C THR A 841 -2.82 25.24 -15.82
N PRO A 842 -3.32 26.34 -15.23
CA PRO A 842 -2.54 27.57 -14.94
C PRO A 842 -1.38 27.50 -13.92
N ALA A 843 -0.80 26.33 -13.62
CA ALA A 843 0.23 26.15 -12.60
C ALA A 843 1.33 25.15 -13.02
N ASP A 844 1.94 25.35 -14.19
CA ASP A 844 3.20 24.68 -14.54
C ASP A 844 4.36 25.37 -13.79
N TYR A 845 5.24 24.61 -13.14
CA TYR A 845 6.55 25.10 -12.69
C TYR A 845 7.63 24.49 -13.57
N ALA A 846 8.69 25.26 -13.80
CA ALA A 846 9.89 24.78 -14.47
C ALA A 846 11.05 24.71 -13.46
N LEU A 847 11.78 23.59 -13.48
CA LEU A 847 13.00 23.39 -12.69
C LEU A 847 14.20 23.67 -13.58
N PHE A 848 15.08 24.56 -13.14
CA PHE A 848 16.34 24.87 -13.83
C PHE A 848 17.50 24.45 -12.94
N THR A 849 18.64 24.14 -13.55
CA THR A 849 19.90 23.92 -12.82
C THR A 849 20.93 24.92 -13.30
N ASP A 850 21.64 25.55 -12.36
CA ASP A 850 22.79 26.39 -12.72
C ASP A 850 24.04 25.54 -13.03
N GLU A 851 25.12 26.19 -13.49
CA GLU A 851 26.39 25.52 -13.83
C GLU A 851 27.06 24.81 -12.64
N GLN A 852 26.59 25.00 -11.41
CA GLN A 852 27.07 24.33 -10.20
C GLN A 852 26.12 23.22 -9.70
N GLY A 853 25.01 22.98 -10.40
CA GLY A 853 24.04 21.94 -10.07
C GLY A 853 22.98 22.33 -9.03
N ASN A 854 22.82 23.63 -8.74
CA ASN A 854 21.76 24.09 -7.84
C ASN A 854 20.43 24.17 -8.56
N VAL A 855 19.37 23.63 -7.94
CA VAL A 855 18.02 23.63 -8.51
C VAL A 855 17.33 24.97 -8.24
N ILE A 856 17.01 25.70 -9.31
CA ILE A 856 16.21 26.92 -9.30
C ILE A 856 14.78 26.54 -9.66
N ARG A 857 13.86 26.82 -8.73
CA ARG A 857 12.42 26.63 -8.93
C ARG A 857 11.79 27.95 -9.40
N ILE A 858 11.11 27.91 -10.54
CA ILE A 858 10.29 29.05 -11.00
C ILE A 858 8.82 28.65 -10.89
N ASP A 859 8.12 29.31 -9.96
CA ASP A 859 6.67 29.17 -9.81
C ASP A 859 5.97 30.14 -10.78
N VAL A 860 5.06 29.62 -11.61
CA VAL A 860 4.10 30.44 -12.36
C VAL A 860 2.96 30.76 -11.41
N VAL A 861 2.92 32.00 -10.91
CA VAL A 861 1.81 32.47 -10.09
C VAL A 861 0.87 33.27 -10.97
N SER A 862 -0.38 32.82 -11.09
CA SER A 862 -1.45 33.66 -11.64
C SER A 862 -1.75 34.77 -10.63
N SER A 863 -1.44 36.02 -10.98
CA SER A 863 -1.85 37.16 -10.16
C SER A 863 -3.26 37.60 -10.56
N ILE A 864 -4.19 37.62 -9.59
CA ILE A 864 -5.44 38.38 -9.68
C ILE A 864 -5.09 39.83 -9.33
N LYS A 865 -5.58 40.78 -10.12
CA LYS A 865 -5.19 42.19 -10.07
C LYS A 865 -5.95 42.98 -9.00
#